data_AF-A0A2E9J366-F1
#
_entry.id   AF-A0A2E9J366-F1
#
_cell.length_a   1.000
_cell.length_b   1.000
_cell.length_c   1.000
_cell.angle_alpha   90.00
_cell.angle_beta   90.00
_cell.angle_gamma   90.00
#
_symmetry.space_group_name_H-M   'P 1'
#
loop_
_entity.id
_entity.type
_entity.pdbx_description
1 polymer ?
#
loop_
_entity_poly.entity_id
_entity_poly.type
_entity_poly.pdbx_seq_one_letter_code
_entity_poly.pdbx_strand_id
1 'polypeptide(L)'
;MPIPSWITIFSENFRPRRRTNFYYSDKINAYQLVENGETVTLKNQKGKLYSEKISENRDIIGAVKTKDGFAVLLEGTSNQLNGQYKILYANDEGTITSRTKWSPKTFLDNGRSENNFSDYSNPVAQPNTFNIALTDINSDGIVDGSESTAYQIYQDGAAITLSNRKGKTYRDQTAKNWDVTQISQAIDGDGFAVLREGANKKAGSFRVWFTNSRGVITSGTKWKSDLQLANEGFEDIFERDFNGDGYIGEASKDDYGDTRETSELITVDSFVQGELEELTDNDQFSINLTAGKTYEFSATGITLSDPYLTLYNPDGSVGRINDDYDFSTSDSRIVDFEATQSGLHYLDVKSYLERYAGTYILSATEVEPPKVDDGDATYIISGTPALGEILSLARTSDDPDGNGSDQPSFIWQKSINEGQEWTDIASTSQIAIGSNLQNALIRGKVRYIDGEEFDEVVFTQSVLIPAPPSDDYGNTPATSGTIAVNGSAQGDLENPDDHDLFSINLTAGRTYEFSATGITLSDPYLTLYDPNGFFSRMNDDHNSSTRDSKIVGFEATQSGLHYLDVNSYRELYAGTYILSATESYSPPSGFSLEDGYGLINAEAAFEKQFNINLPTTTLPGDDQWALNNINIPAVWEPSGSFSGATGSGTTVAVIDTGIDYSHNEFKDRIVEGYDFVNNDNIAEDLNNHGTHVAAIIAGENDGFGITGAAYGANIMPVKVLGADGTGYTSDIIAGINFAASRNVDVINLSLGGGVNSQAMQNAIANASNLGVTVVMAAGNNGGASPANPASNAANYGLAVGAVNQSGNLTGFSNRSGPSINYVTAPGEGIKSAIAGNDGYSYETYSGTSMATPFVAGLAALLIDYDTSLTPDQIVSLLTSTADNSTSSGTSENANNYDGITNARSLITLETLNDFTNDDLTNPLIGIFGGDATSR
;
A
#
# COMPACT_ATOMS: atom_id res chain seq x y z
N MET A 1 5.37 -26.23 29.74
CA MET A 1 4.63 -27.18 28.89
C MET A 1 4.17 -26.47 27.62
N PRO A 2 4.26 -27.11 26.44
CA PRO A 2 4.08 -26.44 25.16
C PRO A 2 2.61 -26.20 24.82
N ILE A 3 2.38 -25.14 24.04
CA ILE A 3 1.10 -24.72 23.47
C ILE A 3 0.48 -25.85 22.62
N PRO A 4 -0.80 -26.21 22.78
CA PRO A 4 -1.47 -27.18 21.91
C PRO A 4 -1.60 -26.66 20.46
N SER A 5 -1.27 -27.53 19.50
CA SER A 5 -1.00 -27.24 18.09
C SER A 5 -2.22 -27.01 17.17
N TRP A 6 -3.35 -26.45 17.64
CA TRP A 6 -4.55 -26.28 16.79
C TRP A 6 -5.18 -24.87 16.74
N ILE A 7 -4.52 -23.83 17.24
CA ILE A 7 -4.91 -22.43 16.98
C ILE A 7 -3.93 -21.80 15.99
N THR A 8 -4.28 -21.81 14.71
CA THR A 8 -3.69 -20.94 13.69
C THR A 8 -4.64 -19.77 13.46
N ILE A 9 -4.24 -18.55 13.83
CA ILE A 9 -4.95 -17.32 13.42
C ILE A 9 -4.15 -16.68 12.29
N PHE A 10 -4.66 -16.80 11.07
CA PHE A 10 -4.24 -15.97 9.94
C PHE A 10 -4.88 -14.58 10.06
N SER A 11 -4.08 -13.52 10.02
CA SER A 11 -4.52 -12.18 9.65
C SER A 11 -3.80 -11.74 8.38
N GLU A 12 -4.57 -11.60 7.31
CA GLU A 12 -4.70 -10.37 6.49
C GLU A 12 -5.13 -10.74 5.06
N ASN A 13 -6.23 -10.11 4.65
CA ASN A 13 -6.72 -9.96 3.28
C ASN A 13 -6.94 -11.22 2.44
N PHE A 14 -8.14 -11.82 2.48
CA PHE A 14 -8.86 -12.36 1.30
C PHE A 14 -10.27 -12.88 1.69
N ARG A 15 -11.31 -12.50 0.94
CA ARG A 15 -12.60 -13.22 0.91
C ARG A 15 -12.42 -14.45 0.01
N PRO A 16 -12.63 -15.68 0.51
CA PRO A 16 -13.89 -16.38 0.25
C PRO A 16 -14.46 -17.15 1.46
N ARG A 17 -15.80 -17.25 1.53
CA ARG A 17 -16.58 -17.95 2.56
C ARG A 17 -16.45 -19.49 2.46
N ARG A 18 -15.36 -20.07 2.95
CA ARG A 18 -15.31 -21.49 3.42
C ARG A 18 -14.28 -21.62 4.54
N ARG A 19 -14.73 -21.85 5.77
CA ARG A 19 -13.88 -22.29 6.89
C ARG A 19 -14.28 -23.74 7.20
N THR A 20 -13.31 -24.57 7.55
CA THR A 20 -13.37 -26.05 7.50
C THR A 20 -14.56 -26.73 8.19
N ASN A 21 -15.30 -26.05 9.07
CA ASN A 21 -16.43 -26.63 9.82
C ASN A 21 -17.76 -25.84 9.69
N PHE A 22 -17.85 -24.74 8.92
CA PHE A 22 -19.10 -23.99 8.72
C PHE A 22 -19.10 -23.07 7.49
N TYR A 23 -20.29 -22.77 6.96
CA TYR A 23 -20.50 -21.76 5.93
C TYR A 23 -21.87 -21.07 6.05
N TYR A 24 -21.99 -19.86 5.47
CA TYR A 24 -23.28 -19.19 5.34
C TYR A 24 -23.95 -19.59 4.03
N SER A 25 -25.19 -20.06 4.10
CA SER A 25 -25.96 -20.48 2.93
C SER A 25 -26.93 -19.39 2.51
N ASP A 26 -26.59 -18.69 1.43
CA ASP A 26 -27.44 -17.63 0.86
C ASP A 26 -28.81 -18.19 0.41
N LYS A 27 -28.89 -19.49 0.11
CA LYS A 27 -30.14 -20.17 -0.32
C LYS A 27 -31.19 -20.28 0.79
N ILE A 28 -30.77 -20.49 2.03
CA ILE A 28 -31.67 -20.64 3.19
C ILE A 28 -31.53 -19.49 4.19
N ASN A 29 -30.69 -18.51 3.86
CA ASN A 29 -30.39 -17.34 4.68
C ASN A 29 -29.99 -17.71 6.12
N ALA A 30 -29.12 -18.71 6.28
CA ALA A 30 -28.73 -19.24 7.59
C ALA A 30 -27.33 -19.86 7.56
N TYR A 31 -26.70 -19.92 8.73
CA TYR A 31 -25.43 -20.62 8.93
C TYR A 31 -25.63 -22.14 8.99
N GLN A 32 -24.77 -22.87 8.27
CA GLN A 32 -24.71 -24.32 8.27
C GLN A 32 -23.34 -24.79 8.78
N LEU A 33 -23.34 -25.78 9.66
CA LEU A 33 -22.16 -26.49 10.16
C LEU A 33 -21.92 -27.71 9.27
N VAL A 34 -20.65 -28.06 9.04
CA VAL A 34 -20.26 -29.19 8.20
C VAL A 34 -19.48 -30.19 9.03
N GLU A 35 -19.92 -31.45 9.02
CA GLU A 35 -19.23 -32.57 9.64
C GLU A 35 -19.29 -33.78 8.71
N ASN A 36 -18.15 -34.38 8.36
CA ASN A 36 -18.05 -35.58 7.52
C ASN A 36 -18.85 -35.51 6.19
N GLY A 37 -19.05 -34.30 5.65
CA GLY A 37 -19.81 -34.06 4.42
C GLY A 37 -21.32 -33.84 4.61
N GLU A 38 -21.84 -34.00 5.82
CA GLU A 38 -23.24 -33.67 6.16
C GLU A 38 -23.35 -32.23 6.66
N THR A 39 -24.49 -31.58 6.35
CA THR A 39 -24.72 -30.17 6.71
C THR A 39 -25.83 -30.05 7.74
N VAL A 40 -25.54 -29.38 8.85
CA VAL A 40 -26.46 -29.15 9.96
C VAL A 40 -26.78 -27.66 10.05
N THR A 41 -28.06 -27.29 10.04
CA THR A 41 -28.45 -25.87 10.06
C THR A 41 -28.63 -25.37 11.49
N LEU A 42 -27.97 -24.26 11.82
CA LEU A 42 -28.06 -23.67 13.15
C LEU A 42 -29.43 -23.03 13.39
N LYS A 43 -30.06 -23.39 14.50
CA LYS A 43 -31.37 -22.88 14.92
C LYS A 43 -31.41 -22.68 16.43
N ASN A 44 -32.25 -21.74 16.89
CA ASN A 44 -32.51 -21.59 18.31
C ASN A 44 -33.50 -22.67 18.81
N GLN A 45 -33.71 -22.75 20.12
CA GLN A 45 -34.66 -23.70 20.75
C GLN A 45 -36.11 -23.59 20.24
N LYS A 46 -36.48 -22.49 19.57
CA LYS A 46 -37.80 -22.28 18.96
C LYS A 46 -37.83 -22.62 17.46
N GLY A 47 -36.77 -23.24 16.94
CA GLY A 47 -36.63 -23.61 15.53
C GLY A 47 -36.34 -22.44 14.58
N LYS A 48 -36.12 -21.22 15.08
CA LYS A 48 -35.77 -20.08 14.23
C LYS A 48 -34.32 -20.22 13.79
N LEU A 49 -34.11 -20.18 12.48
CA LEU A 49 -32.78 -20.30 11.87
C LEU A 49 -31.89 -19.13 12.29
N TYR A 50 -30.61 -19.42 12.49
CA TYR A 50 -29.61 -18.43 12.82
C TYR A 50 -29.13 -17.74 11.53
N SER A 51 -29.73 -16.59 11.21
CA SER A 51 -29.50 -15.79 9.99
C SER A 51 -28.75 -14.48 10.28
N GLU A 52 -28.16 -13.84 9.26
CA GLU A 52 -27.56 -12.48 9.38
C GLU A 52 -28.52 -11.46 10.02
N LYS A 53 -29.84 -11.58 9.77
CA LYS A 53 -30.90 -10.73 10.36
C LYS A 53 -31.17 -10.92 11.87
N ILE A 54 -30.50 -11.89 12.52
CA ILE A 54 -30.56 -12.11 13.97
C ILE A 54 -29.19 -11.79 14.61
N SER A 55 -28.16 -11.58 13.80
CA SER A 55 -26.78 -11.36 14.21
C SER A 55 -26.29 -9.93 13.93
N GLU A 56 -27.16 -8.91 14.02
CA GLU A 56 -26.85 -7.51 13.68
C GLU A 56 -25.67 -6.87 14.45
N ASN A 57 -24.92 -7.60 15.26
CA ASN A 57 -23.75 -7.11 16.00
C ASN A 57 -22.68 -8.21 16.25
N ARG A 58 -22.68 -9.34 15.50
CA ARG A 58 -21.84 -10.52 15.81
C ARG A 58 -21.50 -11.35 14.56
N ASP A 59 -20.27 -11.85 14.48
CA ASP A 59 -19.81 -12.79 13.45
C ASP A 59 -19.45 -14.16 14.03
N ILE A 60 -19.75 -15.24 13.30
CA ILE A 60 -19.22 -16.58 13.62
C ILE A 60 -17.81 -16.68 13.05
N ILE A 61 -16.85 -16.91 13.92
CA ILE A 61 -15.43 -16.97 13.54
C ILE A 61 -14.84 -18.39 13.61
N GLY A 62 -15.52 -19.31 14.30
CA GLY A 62 -15.11 -20.71 14.44
C GLY A 62 -16.24 -21.65 14.89
N ALA A 63 -16.13 -22.93 14.57
CA ALA A 63 -17.01 -23.98 15.08
C ALA A 63 -16.26 -25.32 15.18
N VAL A 64 -16.58 -26.13 16.19
CA VAL A 64 -16.01 -27.47 16.43
C VAL A 64 -17.08 -28.45 16.88
N LYS A 65 -16.94 -29.73 16.51
CA LYS A 65 -17.77 -30.82 17.02
C LYS A 65 -17.38 -31.18 18.45
N THR A 66 -18.35 -31.45 19.30
CA THR A 66 -18.20 -31.98 20.65
C THR A 66 -18.96 -33.31 20.79
N LYS A 67 -18.76 -34.04 21.90
CA LYS A 67 -19.51 -35.29 22.16
C LYS A 67 -21.04 -35.11 22.22
N ASP A 68 -21.48 -33.88 22.51
CA ASP A 68 -22.89 -33.52 22.77
C ASP A 68 -23.47 -32.64 21.63
N GLY A 69 -22.76 -32.52 20.50
CA GLY A 69 -23.15 -31.68 19.36
C GLY A 69 -22.03 -30.76 18.89
N PHE A 70 -22.22 -29.44 18.90
CA PHE A 70 -21.28 -28.46 18.36
C PHE A 70 -21.03 -27.30 19.32
N ALA A 71 -19.80 -26.79 19.36
CA ALA A 71 -19.44 -25.53 19.99
C ALA A 71 -19.08 -24.48 18.92
N VAL A 72 -19.75 -23.32 18.96
CA VAL A 72 -19.64 -22.26 17.94
C VAL A 72 -19.15 -20.97 18.59
N LEU A 73 -18.04 -20.41 18.08
CA LEU A 73 -17.40 -19.20 18.58
C LEU A 73 -17.91 -17.95 17.83
N LEU A 74 -18.36 -16.98 18.60
CA LEU A 74 -18.83 -15.67 18.14
C LEU A 74 -17.86 -14.56 18.56
N GLU A 75 -17.67 -13.60 17.65
CA GLU A 75 -17.00 -12.32 17.91
C GLU A 75 -18.02 -11.18 17.79
N GLY A 76 -17.94 -10.18 18.67
CA GLY A 76 -18.78 -9.00 18.60
C GLY A 76 -18.28 -7.99 17.55
N THR A 77 -19.15 -7.56 16.63
CA THR A 77 -18.79 -6.62 15.56
C THR A 77 -19.29 -5.19 15.81
N SER A 78 -20.06 -4.96 16.88
CA SER A 78 -20.51 -3.64 17.29
C SER A 78 -19.48 -2.92 18.17
N ASN A 79 -19.48 -1.58 18.19
CA ASN A 79 -18.61 -0.76 19.04
C ASN A 79 -18.65 -1.14 20.54
N GLN A 80 -19.76 -1.72 21.05
CA GLN A 80 -19.87 -2.16 22.46
C GLN A 80 -19.34 -3.57 22.74
N LEU A 81 -19.14 -4.39 21.71
CA LEU A 81 -18.76 -5.80 21.82
C LEU A 81 -17.47 -6.15 21.06
N ASN A 82 -16.81 -5.14 20.47
CA ASN A 82 -15.54 -5.31 19.78
C ASN A 82 -14.47 -5.86 20.75
N GLY A 83 -13.78 -6.94 20.35
CA GLY A 83 -12.81 -7.66 21.19
C GLY A 83 -13.42 -8.57 22.26
N GLN A 84 -14.75 -8.79 22.25
CA GLN A 84 -15.42 -9.77 23.12
C GLN A 84 -15.87 -11.01 22.35
N TYR A 85 -15.77 -12.17 23.02
CA TYR A 85 -16.07 -13.48 22.48
C TYR A 85 -17.13 -14.22 23.30
N LYS A 86 -17.83 -15.15 22.65
CA LYS A 86 -18.84 -16.02 23.27
C LYS A 86 -18.91 -17.37 22.57
N ILE A 87 -19.22 -18.43 23.32
CA ILE A 87 -19.46 -19.77 22.78
C ILE A 87 -20.95 -20.10 22.87
N LEU A 88 -21.50 -20.63 21.77
CA LEU A 88 -22.81 -21.29 21.72
C LEU A 88 -22.60 -22.80 21.66
N TYR A 89 -23.35 -23.54 22.46
CA TYR A 89 -23.42 -25.00 22.36
C TYR A 89 -24.72 -25.39 21.66
N ALA A 90 -24.62 -26.23 20.64
CA ALA A 90 -25.75 -26.80 19.92
C ALA A 90 -25.70 -28.33 20.00
N ASN A 91 -26.85 -29.01 19.91
CA ASN A 91 -26.90 -30.46 19.78
C ASN A 91 -26.56 -30.92 18.34
N ASP A 92 -26.50 -32.24 18.11
CA ASP A 92 -26.21 -32.81 16.78
C ASP A 92 -27.15 -32.35 15.66
N GLU A 93 -28.35 -31.89 16.00
CA GLU A 93 -29.36 -31.38 15.06
C GLU A 93 -29.23 -29.86 14.79
N GLY A 94 -28.22 -29.20 15.35
CA GLY A 94 -27.95 -27.77 15.18
C GLY A 94 -28.80 -26.86 16.08
N THR A 95 -29.49 -27.39 17.07
CA THR A 95 -30.31 -26.61 18.01
C THR A 95 -29.45 -26.08 19.15
N ILE A 96 -29.39 -24.76 19.34
CA ILE A 96 -28.62 -24.15 20.43
C ILE A 96 -29.20 -24.56 21.80
N THR A 97 -28.43 -25.30 22.58
CA THR A 97 -28.80 -25.84 23.90
C THR A 97 -28.35 -24.90 25.02
N SER A 98 -27.17 -24.28 24.91
CA SER A 98 -26.65 -23.36 25.92
C SER A 98 -25.68 -22.32 25.33
N ARG A 99 -25.26 -21.34 26.14
CA ARG A 99 -24.36 -20.25 25.73
C ARG A 99 -23.57 -19.68 26.89
N THR A 100 -22.34 -19.23 26.64
CA THR A 100 -21.54 -18.51 27.65
C THR A 100 -21.93 -17.03 27.74
N LYS A 101 -21.35 -16.29 28.69
CA LYS A 101 -21.39 -14.81 28.72
C LYS A 101 -20.38 -14.25 27.70
N TRP A 102 -20.51 -12.98 27.34
CA TRP A 102 -19.47 -12.32 26.54
C TRP A 102 -18.26 -12.07 27.43
N SER A 103 -17.06 -12.33 26.91
CA SER A 103 -15.83 -12.16 27.68
C SER A 103 -14.66 -11.77 26.76
N PRO A 104 -13.67 -11.01 27.25
CA PRO A 104 -12.44 -10.73 26.51
C PRO A 104 -11.69 -12.03 26.18
N LYS A 105 -10.83 -12.00 25.15
CA LYS A 105 -10.03 -13.16 24.70
C LYS A 105 -9.29 -13.87 25.84
N THR A 106 -8.74 -13.09 26.78
CA THR A 106 -7.98 -13.57 27.95
C THR A 106 -8.78 -14.41 28.95
N PHE A 107 -10.12 -14.40 28.90
CA PHE A 107 -10.97 -15.16 29.82
C PHE A 107 -11.24 -16.61 29.34
N LEU A 108 -10.93 -16.93 28.07
CA LEU A 108 -11.06 -18.28 27.54
C LEU A 108 -9.84 -19.17 27.88
N ASP A 109 -8.71 -18.57 28.27
CA ASP A 109 -7.46 -19.26 28.64
C ASP A 109 -7.37 -19.67 30.12
N ASN A 110 -8.29 -19.22 30.98
CA ASN A 110 -8.25 -19.53 32.42
C ASN A 110 -9.25 -20.62 32.81
N GLY A 111 -8.70 -21.83 32.99
CA GLY A 111 -9.41 -23.08 33.27
C GLY A 111 -10.36 -23.06 34.46
N ARG A 112 -11.64 -23.37 34.18
CA ARG A 112 -12.58 -24.09 35.07
C ARG A 112 -13.64 -24.82 34.25
N SER A 113 -13.26 -25.92 33.59
CA SER A 113 -14.14 -27.08 33.34
C SER A 113 -13.38 -28.31 32.80
N GLU A 114 -12.12 -28.51 33.15
CA GLU A 114 -11.39 -29.73 32.86
C GLU A 114 -11.66 -30.76 33.96
N ASN A 115 -12.63 -31.64 33.71
CA ASN A 115 -12.77 -32.95 34.34
C ASN A 115 -13.88 -33.70 33.61
N ASN A 116 -13.73 -33.96 32.31
CA ASN A 116 -14.56 -34.96 31.62
C ASN A 116 -14.13 -35.37 30.20
N PHE A 117 -12.83 -35.40 29.88
CA PHE A 117 -12.37 -35.86 28.56
C PHE A 117 -10.94 -36.46 28.53
N SER A 118 -10.56 -37.22 29.56
CA SER A 118 -9.34 -38.03 29.52
C SER A 118 -9.63 -39.43 30.05
N ASP A 119 -10.44 -40.20 29.33
CA ASP A 119 -10.32 -41.65 29.28
C ASP A 119 -11.20 -42.20 28.14
N TYR A 120 -10.84 -43.38 27.63
CA TYR A 120 -11.49 -44.17 26.58
C TYR A 120 -10.97 -44.03 25.13
N SER A 121 -9.85 -44.72 24.88
CA SER A 121 -9.64 -45.54 23.68
C SER A 121 -8.92 -46.82 24.14
N ASN A 122 -9.54 -48.00 24.21
CA ASN A 122 -9.73 -48.98 23.12
C ASN A 122 -10.65 -50.16 23.59
N PRO A 123 -11.26 -50.99 22.70
CA PRO A 123 -12.42 -51.83 22.99
C PRO A 123 -12.15 -53.33 23.24
N VAL A 124 -13.19 -54.00 23.80
CA VAL A 124 -13.66 -55.41 23.64
C VAL A 124 -13.79 -56.26 24.93
N ALA A 125 -15.07 -56.59 25.24
CA ALA A 125 -15.67 -57.77 25.91
C ALA A 125 -15.32 -58.19 27.37
N GLN A 126 -16.37 -58.32 28.20
CA GLN A 126 -16.51 -58.94 29.55
C GLN A 126 -16.73 -60.48 29.47
N PRO A 127 -16.86 -61.28 30.57
CA PRO A 127 -16.36 -61.21 31.98
C PRO A 127 -15.78 -62.59 32.47
N ASN A 128 -15.21 -62.68 33.70
CA ASN A 128 -15.49 -63.79 34.66
C ASN A 128 -14.81 -63.68 36.06
N THR A 129 -15.68 -63.62 37.09
CA THR A 129 -15.64 -64.17 38.47
C THR A 129 -14.47 -63.89 39.45
N PHE A 130 -14.81 -63.20 40.54
CA PHE A 130 -14.01 -62.89 41.74
C PHE A 130 -13.83 -64.09 42.69
N ASN A 131 -12.60 -64.38 43.09
CA ASN A 131 -12.27 -65.04 44.36
C ASN A 131 -12.09 -63.95 45.42
N ILE A 132 -12.83 -64.00 46.53
CA ILE A 132 -12.64 -63.08 47.66
C ILE A 132 -11.36 -63.52 48.37
N ALA A 133 -10.29 -62.76 48.19
CA ALA A 133 -9.04 -62.97 48.90
C ALA A 133 -9.27 -62.80 50.41
N LEU A 134 -8.70 -63.69 51.22
CA LEU A 134 -8.59 -63.45 52.66
C LEU A 134 -7.75 -62.20 52.85
N THR A 135 -8.25 -61.26 53.64
CA THR A 135 -7.59 -59.97 53.88
C THR A 135 -7.60 -59.68 55.38
N ASP A 136 -6.54 -59.04 55.85
CA ASP A 136 -6.49 -58.33 57.11
C ASP A 136 -6.65 -56.84 56.74
N ILE A 137 -7.86 -56.31 56.90
CA ILE A 137 -8.23 -54.99 56.34
C ILE A 137 -7.72 -53.86 57.24
N ASN A 138 -7.62 -54.13 58.54
CA ASN A 138 -7.18 -53.16 59.55
C ASN A 138 -5.73 -53.39 60.01
N SER A 139 -5.01 -54.34 59.42
CA SER A 139 -3.62 -54.70 59.72
C SER A 139 -3.40 -55.10 61.18
N ASP A 140 -4.40 -55.70 61.82
CA ASP A 140 -4.30 -56.14 63.21
C ASP A 140 -3.78 -57.58 63.35
N GLY A 141 -3.45 -58.24 62.24
CA GLY A 141 -2.95 -59.61 62.16
C GLY A 141 -4.06 -60.67 62.24
N ILE A 142 -5.32 -60.26 62.27
CA ILE A 142 -6.50 -61.14 62.32
C ILE A 142 -7.12 -61.19 60.91
N VAL A 143 -7.67 -62.35 60.54
CA VAL A 143 -8.32 -62.52 59.23
C VAL A 143 -9.75 -61.94 59.26
N ASP A 144 -10.01 -60.92 58.44
CA ASP A 144 -11.33 -60.33 58.25
C ASP A 144 -12.16 -61.08 57.19
N GLY A 145 -13.48 -61.14 57.41
CA GLY A 145 -14.43 -61.68 56.42
C GLY A 145 -14.40 -63.20 56.23
N SER A 146 -13.68 -63.94 57.09
CA SER A 146 -13.65 -65.41 57.07
C SER A 146 -15.01 -66.03 57.46
N GLU A 147 -15.42 -67.09 56.76
CA GLU A 147 -16.57 -67.93 57.18
C GLU A 147 -16.26 -68.80 58.42
N SER A 148 -15.01 -68.80 58.90
CA SER A 148 -14.60 -69.50 60.13
C SER A 148 -15.17 -68.82 61.37
N THR A 149 -15.75 -69.62 62.27
CA THR A 149 -16.21 -69.11 63.58
C THR A 149 -15.11 -69.05 64.64
N ALA A 150 -13.84 -69.31 64.31
CA ALA A 150 -12.71 -69.27 65.24
C ALA A 150 -11.67 -68.21 64.84
N TYR A 151 -10.94 -67.64 65.81
CA TYR A 151 -9.88 -66.66 65.53
C TYR A 151 -8.81 -67.28 64.63
N GLN A 152 -8.45 -66.53 63.59
CA GLN A 152 -7.44 -66.91 62.60
C GLN A 152 -6.39 -65.81 62.50
N ILE A 153 -5.13 -66.24 62.48
CA ILE A 153 -3.95 -65.40 62.28
C ILE A 153 -3.76 -65.26 60.77
N TYR A 154 -3.64 -64.02 60.28
CA TYR A 154 -3.28 -63.74 58.90
C TYR A 154 -1.76 -63.79 58.75
N GLN A 155 -1.26 -64.64 57.86
CA GLN A 155 0.16 -64.71 57.52
C GLN A 155 0.31 -64.98 56.02
N ASP A 156 0.92 -64.04 55.30
CA ASP A 156 1.29 -64.17 53.88
C ASP A 156 0.17 -64.71 52.97
N GLY A 157 -1.05 -64.20 53.14
CA GLY A 157 -2.22 -64.60 52.35
C GLY A 157 -2.87 -65.92 52.79
N ALA A 158 -2.43 -66.51 53.91
CA ALA A 158 -3.01 -67.72 54.51
C ALA A 158 -3.60 -67.46 55.89
N ALA A 159 -4.61 -68.26 56.28
CA ALA A 159 -5.26 -68.20 57.58
C ALA A 159 -4.83 -69.37 58.48
N ILE A 160 -4.22 -69.07 59.63
CA ILE A 160 -3.79 -70.07 60.61
C ILE A 160 -4.74 -70.04 61.81
N THR A 161 -5.39 -71.16 62.13
CA THR A 161 -6.39 -71.19 63.21
C THR A 161 -5.75 -71.26 64.59
N LEU A 162 -6.11 -70.31 65.47
CA LEU A 162 -5.62 -70.26 66.84
C LEU A 162 -6.20 -71.39 67.71
N SER A 163 -5.32 -72.18 68.34
CA SER A 163 -5.74 -73.31 69.18
C SER A 163 -4.84 -73.55 70.38
N ASN A 164 -5.32 -74.32 71.36
CA ASN A 164 -4.47 -74.79 72.46
C ASN A 164 -3.78 -76.13 72.12
N ARG A 165 -2.86 -76.56 72.99
CA ARG A 165 -2.10 -77.83 72.82
C ARG A 165 -2.96 -79.10 72.72
N LYS A 166 -4.26 -79.05 73.01
CA LYS A 166 -5.22 -80.17 72.85
C LYS A 166 -6.09 -80.04 71.60
N GLY A 167 -5.81 -79.08 70.71
CA GLY A 167 -6.54 -78.83 69.47
C GLY A 167 -7.87 -78.09 69.62
N LYS A 168 -8.18 -77.55 70.82
CA LYS A 168 -9.39 -76.74 71.00
C LYS A 168 -9.16 -75.33 70.44
N THR A 169 -10.04 -74.89 69.55
CA THR A 169 -10.03 -73.54 68.96
C THR A 169 -10.77 -72.53 69.83
N TYR A 170 -10.47 -71.25 69.63
CA TYR A 170 -11.05 -70.13 70.37
C TYR A 170 -11.88 -69.23 69.46
N ARG A 171 -12.95 -68.67 70.02
CA ARG A 171 -13.91 -67.78 69.35
C ARG A 171 -14.65 -66.92 70.35
N ASP A 172 -15.25 -65.83 69.89
CA ASP A 172 -16.00 -64.86 70.70
C ASP A 172 -17.01 -65.54 71.64
N GLN A 173 -17.79 -66.50 71.12
CA GLN A 173 -18.79 -67.25 71.91
C GLN A 173 -18.19 -68.07 73.07
N THR A 174 -16.90 -68.41 73.00
CA THR A 174 -16.17 -69.16 74.04
C THR A 174 -15.36 -68.26 74.98
N ALA A 175 -15.23 -66.97 74.67
CA ALA A 175 -14.39 -65.98 75.36
C ALA A 175 -15.24 -64.90 76.06
N LYS A 176 -16.05 -65.29 77.06
CA LYS A 176 -17.02 -64.37 77.71
C LYS A 176 -16.46 -63.10 78.38
N ASN A 177 -15.14 -63.01 78.59
CA ASN A 177 -14.50 -61.96 79.39
C ASN A 177 -13.21 -61.41 78.77
N TRP A 178 -12.97 -61.61 77.48
CA TRP A 178 -11.79 -61.09 76.78
C TRP A 178 -11.94 -61.27 75.27
N ASP A 179 -11.21 -60.47 74.50
CA ASP A 179 -11.13 -60.55 73.04
C ASP A 179 -9.67 -60.64 72.58
N VAL A 180 -9.43 -61.10 71.35
CA VAL A 180 -8.13 -60.96 70.67
C VAL A 180 -8.22 -59.69 69.83
N THR A 181 -7.32 -58.75 70.07
CA THR A 181 -7.39 -57.41 69.44
C THR A 181 -6.24 -57.15 68.48
N GLN A 182 -5.16 -57.92 68.58
CA GLN A 182 -4.03 -57.79 67.67
C GLN A 182 -3.16 -59.06 67.71
N ILE A 183 -2.55 -59.40 66.59
CA ILE A 183 -1.59 -60.48 66.46
C ILE A 183 -0.39 -59.96 65.67
N SER A 184 0.80 -60.14 66.22
CA SER A 184 2.05 -59.79 65.56
C SER A 184 3.01 -60.97 65.62
N GLN A 185 4.06 -60.92 64.82
CA GLN A 185 5.13 -61.92 64.88
C GLN A 185 5.88 -61.79 66.21
N ALA A 186 6.20 -62.91 66.85
CA ALA A 186 6.98 -62.88 68.08
C ALA A 186 8.44 -62.47 67.78
N ILE A 187 9.11 -61.77 68.70
CA ILE A 187 10.50 -61.29 68.56
C ILE A 187 11.49 -62.44 68.24
N ASP A 188 11.24 -63.64 68.76
CA ASP A 188 12.08 -64.82 68.53
C ASP A 188 11.81 -65.51 67.16
N GLY A 189 10.83 -65.03 66.40
CA GLY A 189 10.53 -65.44 65.03
C GLY A 189 9.80 -66.78 64.86
N ASP A 190 9.68 -67.61 65.92
CA ASP A 190 9.21 -69.00 65.81
C ASP A 190 7.70 -69.19 66.10
N GLY A 191 6.92 -68.11 65.95
CA GLY A 191 5.47 -68.08 66.09
C GLY A 191 4.92 -66.66 66.25
N PHE A 192 3.73 -66.55 66.84
CA PHE A 192 2.99 -65.28 66.94
C PHE A 192 2.74 -64.85 68.38
N ALA A 193 2.85 -63.55 68.62
CA ALA A 193 2.38 -62.86 69.82
C ALA A 193 0.92 -62.39 69.61
N VAL A 194 0.01 -62.88 70.43
CA VAL A 194 -1.44 -62.61 70.34
C VAL A 194 -1.85 -61.75 71.52
N LEU A 195 -2.16 -60.48 71.26
CA LEU A 195 -2.64 -59.52 72.24
C LEU A 195 -4.11 -59.81 72.57
N ARG A 196 -4.39 -59.92 73.86
CA ARG A 196 -5.74 -60.11 74.38
C ARG A 196 -6.11 -58.99 75.31
N GLU A 197 -7.23 -58.36 75.02
CA GLU A 197 -7.82 -57.36 75.89
C GLU A 197 -8.92 -57.98 76.75
N GLY A 198 -8.92 -57.67 78.04
CA GLY A 198 -9.94 -58.15 78.96
C GLY A 198 -11.25 -57.41 78.78
N ALA A 199 -12.38 -58.10 78.93
CA ALA A 199 -13.71 -57.51 78.92
C ALA A 199 -14.36 -57.58 80.32
N ASN A 200 -15.41 -56.78 80.54
CA ASN A 200 -16.14 -56.70 81.81
C ASN A 200 -15.22 -56.36 83.00
N LYS A 201 -15.13 -57.24 84.01
CA LYS A 201 -14.29 -57.06 85.22
C LYS A 201 -12.78 -57.05 84.94
N LYS A 202 -12.38 -57.18 83.67
CA LYS A 202 -10.99 -57.19 83.19
C LYS A 202 -10.72 -56.12 82.11
N ALA A 203 -11.66 -55.20 81.88
CA ALA A 203 -11.46 -54.05 80.99
C ALA A 203 -10.26 -53.20 81.44
N GLY A 204 -9.46 -52.73 80.48
CA GLY A 204 -8.21 -52.00 80.75
C GLY A 204 -7.07 -52.88 81.25
N SER A 205 -7.11 -54.18 80.96
CA SER A 205 -6.00 -55.09 81.23
C SER A 205 -5.75 -55.99 80.03
N PHE A 206 -4.47 -56.22 79.75
CA PHE A 206 -4.01 -56.91 78.55
C PHE A 206 -3.21 -58.16 78.92
N ARG A 207 -3.20 -59.14 78.02
CA ARG A 207 -2.41 -60.35 78.18
C ARG A 207 -1.92 -60.80 76.81
N VAL A 208 -0.66 -61.18 76.73
CA VAL A 208 -0.05 -61.67 75.49
C VAL A 208 0.08 -63.19 75.56
N TRP A 209 -0.42 -63.87 74.54
CA TRP A 209 -0.13 -65.29 74.31
C TRP A 209 0.95 -65.43 73.26
N PHE A 210 1.85 -66.38 73.47
CA PHE A 210 2.81 -66.77 72.46
C PHE A 210 2.40 -68.11 71.88
N THR A 211 2.47 -68.21 70.58
CA THR A 211 2.15 -69.42 69.82
C THR A 211 3.41 -69.93 69.13
N ASN A 212 3.34 -71.13 68.55
CA ASN A 212 4.31 -71.52 67.52
C ASN A 212 3.80 -71.09 66.13
N SER A 213 4.63 -71.28 65.10
CA SER A 213 4.30 -71.00 63.68
C SER A 213 3.03 -71.68 63.13
N ARG A 214 2.42 -72.63 63.87
CA ARG A 214 1.14 -73.26 63.50
C ARG A 214 -0.07 -72.70 64.27
N GLY A 215 0.09 -71.60 65.00
CA GLY A 215 -0.99 -70.98 65.79
C GLY A 215 -1.39 -71.77 67.04
N VAL A 216 -0.52 -72.66 67.54
CA VAL A 216 -0.77 -73.40 68.79
C VAL A 216 -0.15 -72.65 69.96
N ILE A 217 -0.95 -72.29 70.96
CA ILE A 217 -0.50 -71.51 72.13
C ILE A 217 0.51 -72.32 72.97
N THR A 218 1.73 -71.79 73.11
CA THR A 218 2.84 -72.40 73.84
C THR A 218 3.00 -71.79 75.23
N SER A 219 2.83 -70.48 75.39
CA SER A 219 2.98 -69.78 76.67
C SER A 219 2.12 -68.49 76.71
N GLY A 220 2.17 -67.74 77.81
CA GLY A 220 1.53 -66.44 77.87
C GLY A 220 1.72 -65.71 79.20
N THR A 221 1.63 -64.38 79.17
CA THR A 221 1.91 -63.49 80.31
C THR A 221 0.82 -63.57 81.39
N LYS A 222 0.93 -62.79 82.49
CA LYS A 222 -0.23 -62.48 83.35
C LYS A 222 -1.01 -61.30 82.75
N TRP A 223 -2.20 -60.99 83.26
CA TRP A 223 -2.87 -59.73 82.91
C TRP A 223 -2.03 -58.53 83.39
N LYS A 224 -1.82 -57.53 82.53
CA LYS A 224 -0.95 -56.35 82.70
C LYS A 224 -1.71 -55.07 82.32
N SER A 225 -1.29 -53.91 82.82
CA SER A 225 -1.73 -52.60 82.32
C SER A 225 -0.93 -52.17 81.09
N ASP A 226 -1.38 -51.14 80.38
CA ASP A 226 -0.67 -50.60 79.21
C ASP A 226 0.77 -50.19 79.51
N LEU A 227 0.99 -49.43 80.58
CA LEU A 227 2.33 -49.04 81.03
C LEU A 227 3.24 -50.25 81.37
N GLN A 228 2.66 -51.38 81.76
CA GLN A 228 3.44 -52.60 82.03
C GLN A 228 3.76 -53.38 80.74
N LEU A 229 3.01 -53.17 79.67
CA LEU A 229 3.36 -53.68 78.35
C LEU A 229 4.46 -52.82 77.73
N ALA A 230 4.33 -51.50 77.81
CA ALA A 230 5.35 -50.54 77.37
C ALA A 230 6.73 -50.81 77.96
N ASN A 231 6.82 -50.82 79.29
CA ASN A 231 8.09 -51.07 80.00
C ASN A 231 8.69 -52.46 79.78
N GLU A 232 7.92 -53.40 79.23
CA GLU A 232 8.41 -54.75 78.92
C GLU A 232 8.71 -54.93 77.42
N GLY A 233 8.72 -53.84 76.65
CA GLY A 233 9.11 -53.84 75.23
C GLY A 233 8.04 -54.40 74.29
N PHE A 234 6.76 -54.36 74.69
CA PHE A 234 5.67 -54.83 73.83
C PHE A 234 5.21 -53.77 72.82
N GLU A 235 5.62 -52.51 72.96
CA GLU A 235 5.32 -51.45 71.99
C GLU A 235 5.91 -51.76 70.63
N ASP A 236 7.18 -52.19 70.58
CA ASP A 236 7.84 -52.63 69.33
C ASP A 236 7.20 -53.89 68.72
N ILE A 237 6.68 -54.81 69.55
CA ILE A 237 6.06 -56.05 69.07
C ILE A 237 4.73 -55.78 68.38
N PHE A 238 3.91 -54.91 68.96
CA PHE A 238 2.56 -54.63 68.47
C PHE A 238 2.48 -53.32 67.69
N GLU A 239 3.60 -52.64 67.46
CA GLU A 239 3.68 -51.32 66.80
C GLU A 239 2.63 -50.34 67.36
N ARG A 240 2.44 -50.40 68.68
CA ARG A 240 1.37 -49.70 69.38
C ARG A 240 1.94 -49.03 70.61
N ASP A 241 1.84 -47.71 70.63
CA ASP A 241 2.11 -46.89 71.82
C ASP A 241 1.08 -47.23 72.92
N PHE A 242 1.53 -47.98 73.92
CA PHE A 242 0.72 -48.36 75.07
C PHE A 242 0.78 -47.29 76.15
N ASN A 243 1.89 -46.57 76.30
CA ASN A 243 2.09 -45.62 77.38
C ASN A 243 1.56 -44.19 77.07
N GLY A 244 1.32 -43.88 75.79
CA GLY A 244 0.77 -42.61 75.30
C GLY A 244 1.78 -41.47 75.21
N ASP A 245 3.09 -41.74 75.14
CA ASP A 245 4.15 -40.74 75.05
C ASP A 245 4.45 -40.25 73.63
N GLY A 246 3.82 -40.86 72.62
CA GLY A 246 3.96 -40.47 71.22
C GLY A 246 5.11 -41.17 70.49
N TYR A 247 5.86 -42.04 71.17
CA TYR A 247 6.92 -42.85 70.58
C TYR A 247 6.57 -44.35 70.69
N ILE A 248 7.04 -45.13 69.71
CA ILE A 248 7.12 -46.59 69.83
C ILE A 248 8.59 -46.86 70.19
N GLY A 249 8.92 -47.01 71.48
CA GLY A 249 10.31 -47.17 71.98
C GLY A 249 10.82 -46.01 72.87
N GLU A 250 12.15 -45.80 72.99
CA GLU A 250 12.80 -44.69 73.77
C GLU A 250 13.39 -43.57 72.84
N ALA A 251 13.51 -42.29 73.29
CA ALA A 251 13.90 -41.09 72.48
C ALA A 251 15.43 -40.70 72.47
N SER A 252 15.95 -40.03 71.41
CA SER A 252 17.40 -39.71 71.10
C SER A 252 17.93 -38.31 71.55
N LYS A 253 19.23 -37.98 71.31
CA LYS A 253 19.98 -36.79 71.81
C LYS A 253 20.77 -36.09 70.67
N ASP A 254 20.64 -34.76 70.58
CA ASP A 254 21.27 -33.76 69.66
C ASP A 254 22.79 -33.92 69.37
N ASP A 255 23.16 -33.93 68.08
CA ASP A 255 24.50 -34.16 67.52
C ASP A 255 25.28 -32.92 67.02
N TYR A 256 24.63 -31.86 66.53
CA TYR A 256 25.27 -30.61 66.07
C TYR A 256 24.52 -29.34 66.52
N GLY A 257 25.26 -28.27 66.82
CA GLY A 257 24.68 -27.07 67.42
C GLY A 257 23.96 -26.13 66.44
N ASP A 258 22.82 -25.58 66.88
CA ASP A 258 21.93 -24.74 66.06
C ASP A 258 22.37 -23.30 65.74
N THR A 259 23.43 -22.78 66.36
CA THR A 259 23.80 -21.36 66.29
C THR A 259 25.25 -21.10 65.88
N ARG A 260 25.57 -19.84 65.54
CA ARG A 260 26.89 -19.51 64.95
C ARG A 260 27.99 -19.71 65.96
N GLU A 261 27.65 -19.47 67.22
CA GLU A 261 28.51 -19.68 68.37
C GLU A 261 28.77 -21.16 68.66
N THR A 262 27.88 -22.06 68.22
CA THR A 262 28.00 -23.52 68.39
C THR A 262 28.35 -24.26 67.10
N SER A 263 28.52 -23.55 65.98
CA SER A 263 28.75 -24.14 64.67
C SER A 263 30.08 -24.90 64.58
N GLU A 264 30.07 -26.04 63.90
CA GLU A 264 31.26 -26.85 63.66
C GLU A 264 32.00 -26.37 62.39
N LEU A 265 33.34 -26.32 62.43
CA LEU A 265 34.16 -25.86 61.30
C LEU A 265 34.42 -27.00 60.31
N ILE A 266 33.93 -26.87 59.07
CA ILE A 266 34.23 -27.79 57.97
C ILE A 266 35.34 -27.24 57.06
N THR A 267 35.99 -28.12 56.29
CA THR A 267 37.09 -27.77 55.37
C THR A 267 36.65 -27.98 53.92
N VAL A 268 37.14 -27.12 53.01
CA VAL A 268 36.95 -27.33 51.56
C VAL A 268 37.59 -28.66 51.14
N ASP A 269 36.95 -29.38 50.22
CA ASP A 269 37.29 -30.73 49.74
C ASP A 269 37.15 -31.82 50.83
N SER A 270 36.24 -31.61 51.79
CA SER A 270 35.89 -32.60 52.82
C SER A 270 34.37 -32.78 52.96
N PHE A 271 33.97 -33.82 53.70
CA PHE A 271 32.56 -34.08 54.02
C PHE A 271 32.37 -34.36 55.52
N VAL A 272 31.17 -34.06 56.02
CA VAL A 272 30.70 -34.36 57.38
C VAL A 272 29.34 -35.06 57.29
N GLN A 273 28.99 -35.86 58.29
CA GLN A 273 27.70 -36.56 58.38
C GLN A 273 27.00 -36.13 59.67
N GLY A 274 25.70 -35.80 59.61
CA GLY A 274 24.88 -35.42 60.76
C GLY A 274 23.46 -35.97 60.70
N GLU A 275 22.69 -35.76 61.77
CA GLU A 275 21.33 -36.22 61.99
C GLU A 275 20.43 -35.07 62.44
N LEU A 276 19.38 -34.76 61.68
CA LEU A 276 18.32 -33.89 62.20
C LEU A 276 17.42 -34.71 63.12
N GLU A 277 17.48 -34.51 64.44
CA GLU A 277 16.76 -35.37 65.39
C GLU A 277 15.28 -34.99 65.55
N GLU A 278 14.95 -33.72 65.31
CA GLU A 278 13.58 -33.21 65.31
C GLU A 278 13.25 -32.50 63.99
N LEU A 279 11.95 -32.34 63.71
CA LEU A 279 11.50 -31.69 62.47
C LEU A 279 11.98 -30.23 62.34
N THR A 280 12.17 -29.56 63.48
CA THR A 280 12.56 -28.14 63.57
C THR A 280 14.06 -27.94 63.75
N ASP A 281 14.82 -29.03 63.72
CA ASP A 281 16.24 -29.03 64.00
C ASP A 281 17.08 -28.37 62.89
N ASN A 282 18.23 -27.80 63.26
CA ASN A 282 19.08 -27.04 62.35
C ASN A 282 20.58 -27.17 62.66
N ASP A 283 21.26 -28.05 61.96
CA ASP A 283 22.71 -28.12 62.10
C ASP A 283 23.40 -26.95 61.42
N GLN A 284 24.17 -26.19 62.19
CA GLN A 284 24.96 -25.09 61.66
C GLN A 284 26.46 -25.41 61.57
N PHE A 285 27.04 -25.12 60.41
CA PHE A 285 28.46 -25.28 60.11
C PHE A 285 29.10 -23.95 59.75
N SER A 286 30.43 -23.88 59.84
CA SER A 286 31.23 -22.75 59.36
C SER A 286 32.33 -23.22 58.41
N ILE A 287 32.73 -22.40 57.44
CA ILE A 287 33.76 -22.73 56.44
C ILE A 287 34.57 -21.49 56.05
N ASN A 288 35.88 -21.63 55.86
CA ASN A 288 36.73 -20.54 55.35
C ASN A 288 36.79 -20.57 53.82
N LEU A 289 36.34 -19.50 53.17
CA LEU A 289 36.40 -19.31 51.72
C LEU A 289 37.37 -18.20 51.34
N THR A 290 37.97 -18.31 50.16
CA THR A 290 38.88 -17.32 49.54
C THR A 290 38.15 -16.56 48.44
N ALA A 291 38.27 -15.22 48.43
CA ALA A 291 37.61 -14.38 47.44
C ALA A 291 38.12 -14.64 46.01
N GLY A 292 37.21 -14.61 45.02
CA GLY A 292 37.52 -14.87 43.60
C GLY A 292 37.73 -16.34 43.26
N LYS A 293 37.35 -17.25 44.16
CA LYS A 293 37.28 -18.69 43.94
C LYS A 293 35.83 -19.13 43.91
N THR A 294 35.55 -20.17 43.13
CA THR A 294 34.20 -20.73 42.97
C THR A 294 34.10 -22.02 43.77
N TYR A 295 32.98 -22.23 44.46
CA TYR A 295 32.76 -23.39 45.32
C TYR A 295 31.40 -24.04 45.04
N GLU A 296 31.34 -25.36 45.22
CA GLU A 296 30.10 -26.15 45.26
C GLU A 296 29.89 -26.68 46.69
N PHE A 297 28.65 -26.59 47.19
CA PHE A 297 28.23 -27.19 48.45
C PHE A 297 27.08 -28.15 48.20
N SER A 298 27.07 -29.31 48.87
CA SER A 298 26.01 -30.30 48.75
C SER A 298 25.66 -30.92 50.09
N ALA A 299 24.37 -30.95 50.43
CA ALA A 299 23.80 -31.73 51.53
C ALA A 299 22.99 -32.89 50.94
N THR A 300 23.46 -34.12 51.08
CA THR A 300 22.80 -35.33 50.59
C THR A 300 22.20 -36.12 51.75
N GLY A 301 20.88 -36.20 51.82
CA GLY A 301 20.14 -37.04 52.76
C GLY A 301 20.42 -38.54 52.55
N ILE A 302 20.78 -39.22 53.64
CA ILE A 302 20.88 -40.68 53.72
C ILE A 302 19.52 -41.26 54.10
N THR A 303 18.93 -40.75 55.18
CA THR A 303 17.53 -41.00 55.57
C THR A 303 16.68 -39.73 55.57
N LEU A 304 17.30 -38.55 55.59
CA LEU A 304 16.62 -37.27 55.41
C LEU A 304 16.09 -37.17 53.97
N SER A 305 14.77 -37.00 53.82
CA SER A 305 14.12 -37.08 52.50
C SER A 305 14.22 -35.80 51.66
N ASP A 306 14.51 -34.65 52.29
CA ASP A 306 14.49 -33.33 51.64
C ASP A 306 15.37 -32.35 52.45
N PRO A 307 16.71 -32.44 52.28
CA PRO A 307 17.65 -31.51 52.92
C PRO A 307 17.49 -30.11 52.33
N TYR A 308 17.73 -29.09 53.14
CA TYR A 308 17.63 -27.68 52.75
C TYR A 308 18.87 -26.92 53.21
N LEU A 309 19.69 -26.50 52.24
CA LEU A 309 20.95 -25.83 52.47
C LEU A 309 20.84 -24.30 52.31
N THR A 310 21.37 -23.55 53.28
CA THR A 310 21.54 -22.09 53.17
C THR A 310 22.97 -21.68 53.50
N LEU A 311 23.60 -20.88 52.62
CA LEU A 311 24.93 -20.32 52.81
C LEU A 311 24.84 -18.83 53.17
N TYR A 312 25.53 -18.43 54.23
CA TYR A 312 25.64 -17.06 54.71
C TYR A 312 27.05 -16.51 54.53
N ASN A 313 27.12 -15.25 54.10
CA ASN A 313 28.37 -14.47 54.03
C ASN A 313 28.92 -14.15 55.44
N PRO A 314 30.18 -13.70 55.57
CA PRO A 314 30.79 -13.39 56.86
C PRO A 314 30.06 -12.28 57.64
N ASP A 315 29.37 -11.37 56.95
CA ASP A 315 28.54 -10.32 57.54
C ASP A 315 27.16 -10.81 58.02
N GLY A 316 26.85 -12.08 57.77
CA GLY A 316 25.61 -12.74 58.12
C GLY A 316 24.46 -12.56 57.15
N SER A 317 24.67 -11.84 56.03
CA SER A 317 23.72 -11.82 54.93
C SER A 317 23.63 -13.20 54.28
N VAL A 318 22.45 -13.53 53.74
CA VAL A 318 22.28 -14.73 52.92
C VAL A 318 23.10 -14.56 51.65
N GLY A 319 24.08 -15.43 51.44
CA GLY A 319 24.88 -15.47 50.20
C GLY A 319 24.14 -16.22 49.10
N ARG A 320 23.74 -17.45 49.38
CA ARG A 320 22.94 -18.31 48.50
C ARG A 320 22.01 -19.19 49.33
N ILE A 321 20.85 -19.49 48.77
CA ILE A 321 19.93 -20.53 49.26
C ILE A 321 19.76 -21.50 48.09
N ASN A 322 19.62 -22.78 48.38
CA ASN A 322 19.28 -23.81 47.39
C ASN A 322 18.07 -23.43 46.50
N ASP A 323 18.10 -23.80 45.22
CA ASP A 323 17.09 -23.49 44.20
C ASP A 323 16.38 -24.70 43.57
N ASP A 324 16.61 -25.92 44.05
CA ASP A 324 15.86 -27.11 43.61
C ASP A 324 14.40 -27.05 44.11
N TYR A 325 13.53 -26.38 43.36
CA TYR A 325 12.08 -26.39 43.55
C TYR A 325 11.43 -27.77 43.25
N ASP A 326 12.12 -28.88 43.54
CA ASP A 326 11.60 -30.23 43.40
C ASP A 326 11.34 -30.85 44.79
N PHE A 327 10.18 -31.49 44.94
CA PHE A 327 9.73 -32.06 46.22
C PHE A 327 10.25 -33.50 46.43
N SER A 328 11.34 -33.91 45.75
CA SER A 328 11.58 -35.33 45.51
C SER A 328 13.03 -35.81 45.53
N THR A 329 14.02 -34.92 45.61
CA THR A 329 15.43 -35.32 45.65
C THR A 329 15.95 -35.39 47.09
N SER A 330 16.73 -36.43 47.36
CA SER A 330 17.41 -36.62 48.66
C SER A 330 18.70 -35.81 48.73
N ASP A 331 18.88 -34.75 47.93
CA ASP A 331 20.06 -33.89 47.96
C ASP A 331 19.71 -32.43 47.69
N SER A 332 20.51 -31.53 48.24
CA SER A 332 20.41 -30.07 48.14
C SER A 332 21.76 -29.51 47.75
N ARG A 333 21.83 -28.60 46.76
CA ARG A 333 23.12 -28.11 46.24
C ARG A 333 23.15 -26.60 46.03
N ILE A 334 24.31 -26.01 46.33
CA ILE A 334 24.68 -24.66 45.92
C ILE A 334 25.86 -24.81 44.97
N VAL A 335 25.63 -24.59 43.67
CA VAL A 335 26.66 -24.66 42.62
C VAL A 335 27.16 -23.26 42.24
N ASP A 336 28.36 -23.19 41.67
CA ASP A 336 28.96 -21.98 41.10
C ASP A 336 28.97 -20.76 42.06
N PHE A 337 29.16 -20.99 43.36
CA PHE A 337 29.25 -19.90 44.32
C PHE A 337 30.64 -19.25 44.27
N GLU A 338 30.73 -18.11 43.59
CA GLU A 338 31.93 -17.26 43.68
C GLU A 338 31.95 -16.50 45.01
N ALA A 339 32.95 -16.76 45.84
CA ALA A 339 33.13 -16.03 47.08
C ALA A 339 33.57 -14.59 46.77
N THR A 340 32.73 -13.61 47.13
CA THR A 340 33.04 -12.18 46.97
C THR A 340 33.90 -11.62 48.11
N GLN A 341 33.99 -12.33 49.23
CA GLN A 341 34.75 -11.96 50.42
C GLN A 341 35.56 -13.15 50.92
N SER A 342 36.79 -12.90 51.39
CA SER A 342 37.57 -13.94 52.06
C SER A 342 37.19 -13.99 53.54
N GLY A 343 37.05 -15.18 54.12
CA GLY A 343 36.78 -15.36 55.55
C GLY A 343 35.73 -16.44 55.86
N LEU A 344 35.28 -16.43 57.12
CA LEU A 344 34.37 -17.45 57.66
C LEU A 344 32.93 -17.21 57.18
N HIS A 345 32.42 -18.16 56.40
CA HIS A 345 31.03 -18.27 55.97
C HIS A 345 30.32 -19.32 56.83
N TYR A 346 28.98 -19.32 56.83
CA TYR A 346 28.18 -20.26 57.63
C TYR A 346 27.19 -21.01 56.75
N LEU A 347 26.94 -22.27 57.06
CA LEU A 347 25.97 -23.12 56.38
C LEU A 347 24.94 -23.66 57.36
N ASP A 348 23.66 -23.53 57.02
CA ASP A 348 22.55 -24.19 57.71
C ASP A 348 22.12 -25.42 56.91
N VAL A 349 21.99 -26.57 57.57
CA VAL A 349 21.32 -27.76 57.04
C VAL A 349 20.03 -27.97 57.82
N LYS A 350 18.89 -27.90 57.13
CA LYS A 350 17.55 -28.13 57.70
C LYS A 350 16.78 -29.14 56.87
N SER A 351 15.60 -29.54 57.35
CA SER A 351 14.58 -30.12 56.48
C SER A 351 13.75 -29.02 55.80
N TYR A 352 13.46 -29.18 54.51
CA TYR A 352 12.57 -28.25 53.82
C TYR A 352 11.19 -28.18 54.49
N LEU A 353 10.79 -26.97 54.89
CA LEU A 353 9.56 -26.68 55.65
C LEU A 353 9.43 -27.44 56.98
N GLU A 354 10.55 -27.90 57.56
CA GLU A 354 10.56 -28.60 58.85
C GLU A 354 9.64 -29.84 58.84
N ARG A 355 9.77 -30.68 57.81
CA ARG A 355 8.84 -31.82 57.57
C ARG A 355 9.45 -33.19 57.83
N TYR A 356 10.77 -33.31 57.85
CA TYR A 356 11.46 -34.57 57.96
C TYR A 356 12.60 -34.47 59.00
N ALA A 357 12.87 -35.59 59.66
CA ALA A 357 14.04 -35.82 60.50
C ALA A 357 14.86 -36.95 59.86
N GLY A 358 16.16 -37.00 60.11
CA GLY A 358 17.03 -38.04 59.57
C GLY A 358 18.44 -37.58 59.24
N THR A 359 19.24 -38.51 58.73
CA THR A 359 20.68 -38.35 58.53
C THR A 359 21.02 -37.82 57.14
N TYR A 360 22.11 -37.05 57.04
CA TYR A 360 22.62 -36.46 55.80
C TYR A 360 24.16 -36.40 55.77
N ILE A 361 24.72 -36.12 54.59
CA ILE A 361 26.14 -35.84 54.35
C ILE A 361 26.26 -34.42 53.77
N LEU A 362 27.03 -33.55 54.42
CA LEU A 362 27.38 -32.23 53.90
C LEU A 362 28.80 -32.24 53.33
N SER A 363 28.99 -31.70 52.13
CA SER A 363 30.30 -31.55 51.48
C SER A 363 30.49 -30.17 50.86
N ALA A 364 31.75 -29.73 50.75
CA ALA A 364 32.15 -28.51 50.06
C ALA A 364 33.35 -28.79 49.13
N THR A 365 33.40 -28.21 47.93
CA THR A 365 34.47 -28.43 46.93
C THR A 365 34.81 -27.13 46.21
N GLU A 366 36.10 -26.85 45.96
CA GLU A 366 36.53 -25.73 45.09
C GLU A 366 36.44 -26.17 43.62
N VAL A 367 35.82 -25.36 42.77
CA VAL A 367 35.65 -25.61 41.33
C VAL A 367 36.23 -24.48 40.49
N GLU A 368 36.70 -24.80 39.28
CA GLU A 368 37.08 -23.78 38.30
C GLU A 368 35.82 -23.11 37.74
N PRO A 369 35.83 -21.79 37.47
CA PRO A 369 34.69 -21.13 36.86
C PRO A 369 34.38 -21.74 35.48
N PRO A 370 33.09 -21.87 35.11
CA PRO A 370 32.74 -22.31 33.77
C PRO A 370 33.24 -21.29 32.74
N LYS A 371 33.89 -21.76 31.67
CA LYS A 371 34.20 -20.93 30.49
C LYS A 371 32.89 -20.45 29.86
N VAL A 372 32.82 -19.19 29.45
CA VAL A 372 31.61 -18.60 28.86
C VAL A 372 32.03 -17.70 27.70
N ASP A 373 31.52 -18.00 26.51
CA ASP A 373 31.61 -17.14 25.33
C ASP A 373 31.03 -15.74 25.66
N ASP A 374 31.91 -14.74 25.76
CA ASP A 374 31.63 -13.39 26.24
C ASP A 374 31.64 -12.31 25.15
N GLY A 375 31.75 -12.72 23.88
CA GLY A 375 31.55 -11.90 22.69
C GLY A 375 32.57 -12.18 21.59
N ASP A 376 32.43 -11.48 20.47
CA ASP A 376 33.21 -11.78 19.26
C ASP A 376 34.16 -10.64 18.85
N ALA A 377 35.23 -10.99 18.13
CA ALA A 377 36.04 -10.08 17.34
C ALA A 377 35.26 -9.48 16.16
N THR A 378 35.42 -8.18 15.90
CA THR A 378 34.74 -7.52 14.77
C THR A 378 35.63 -7.41 13.54
N TYR A 379 35.05 -7.69 12.36
CA TYR A 379 35.72 -7.56 11.05
C TYR A 379 34.94 -6.63 10.10
N ILE A 380 35.67 -5.93 9.24
CA ILE A 380 35.13 -5.07 8.18
C ILE A 380 35.63 -5.49 6.79
N ILE A 381 34.85 -5.12 5.77
CA ILE A 381 35.31 -5.11 4.38
C ILE A 381 35.99 -3.77 4.11
N SER A 382 37.20 -3.82 3.56
CA SER A 382 37.97 -2.66 3.11
C SER A 382 38.21 -2.72 1.61
N GLY A 383 38.17 -1.56 0.93
CA GLY A 383 38.34 -1.43 -0.52
C GLY A 383 37.10 -0.83 -1.21
N THR A 384 37.23 -0.52 -2.50
CA THR A 384 36.12 0.00 -3.32
C THR A 384 35.34 -1.17 -3.93
N PRO A 385 34.02 -1.31 -3.68
CA PRO A 385 33.21 -2.40 -4.24
C PRO A 385 32.88 -2.10 -5.71
N ALA A 386 33.86 -2.21 -6.61
CA ALA A 386 33.70 -1.94 -8.04
C ALA A 386 34.42 -2.98 -8.91
N LEU A 387 33.98 -3.14 -10.16
CA LEU A 387 34.57 -4.09 -11.10
C LEU A 387 36.07 -3.83 -11.30
N GLY A 388 36.88 -4.87 -11.15
CA GLY A 388 38.35 -4.79 -11.31
C GLY A 388 39.12 -4.43 -10.03
N GLU A 389 38.42 -4.03 -8.96
CA GLU A 389 39.03 -3.71 -7.66
C GLU A 389 39.24 -4.95 -6.78
N ILE A 390 40.02 -4.80 -5.71
CA ILE A 390 40.26 -5.83 -4.69
C ILE A 390 39.65 -5.41 -3.36
N LEU A 391 38.86 -6.31 -2.76
CA LEU A 391 38.36 -6.16 -1.39
C LEU A 391 39.18 -7.02 -0.42
N SER A 392 39.35 -6.54 0.81
CA SER A 392 40.02 -7.26 1.89
C SER A 392 39.19 -7.30 3.17
N LEU A 393 39.38 -8.36 3.97
CA LEU A 393 38.83 -8.47 5.32
C LEU A 393 39.87 -8.01 6.34
N ALA A 394 39.46 -7.12 7.24
CA ALA A 394 40.33 -6.59 8.29
C ALA A 394 39.64 -6.63 9.65
N ARG A 395 40.35 -7.09 10.68
CA ARG A 395 39.87 -7.04 12.06
C ARG A 395 39.94 -5.61 12.59
N THR A 396 38.89 -5.17 13.27
CA THR A 396 38.78 -3.81 13.85
C THR A 396 38.69 -3.79 15.36
N SER A 397 38.22 -4.88 15.98
CA SER A 397 38.31 -5.08 17.43
C SER A 397 38.73 -6.51 17.70
N ASP A 398 39.49 -6.70 18.76
CA ASP A 398 39.78 -8.01 19.31
C ASP A 398 38.57 -8.52 20.10
N ASP A 399 38.49 -9.83 20.22
CA ASP A 399 37.61 -10.54 21.15
C ASP A 399 37.85 -10.10 22.62
N PRO A 400 36.81 -9.92 23.48
CA PRO A 400 36.99 -9.51 24.87
C PRO A 400 37.98 -10.34 25.70
N ASP A 401 38.06 -11.65 25.46
CA ASP A 401 38.96 -12.56 26.20
C ASP A 401 40.28 -12.87 25.46
N GLY A 402 40.35 -12.52 24.17
CA GLY A 402 41.52 -12.68 23.31
C GLY A 402 41.24 -13.54 22.07
N ASN A 403 42.05 -13.41 21.04
CA ASN A 403 41.77 -14.05 19.73
C ASN A 403 42.45 -15.42 19.56
N GLY A 404 42.71 -16.14 20.66
CA GLY A 404 43.49 -17.37 20.66
C GLY A 404 44.88 -17.24 20.03
N SER A 405 45.52 -18.37 19.74
CA SER A 405 46.85 -18.41 19.07
C SER A 405 46.79 -18.85 17.60
N ASP A 406 45.63 -19.32 17.14
CA ASP A 406 45.42 -19.80 15.78
C ASP A 406 45.09 -18.65 14.81
N GLN A 407 45.50 -18.80 13.56
CA GLN A 407 45.18 -17.82 12.52
C GLN A 407 43.72 -17.98 12.06
N PRO A 408 42.97 -16.88 11.90
CA PRO A 408 41.58 -16.94 11.43
C PRO A 408 41.49 -17.48 10.01
N SER A 409 40.41 -18.21 9.74
CA SER A 409 40.03 -18.67 8.40
C SER A 409 38.99 -17.72 7.79
N PHE A 410 39.13 -17.44 6.49
CA PHE A 410 38.31 -16.46 5.78
C PHE A 410 37.53 -17.13 4.66
N ILE A 411 36.24 -16.83 4.55
CA ILE A 411 35.38 -17.22 3.43
C ILE A 411 34.61 -15.99 2.97
N TRP A 412 34.64 -15.68 1.68
CA TRP A 412 33.76 -14.71 1.06
C TRP A 412 32.48 -15.40 0.61
N GLN A 413 31.34 -14.77 0.85
CA GLN A 413 30.04 -15.24 0.39
C GLN A 413 29.36 -14.19 -0.49
N LYS A 414 28.61 -14.66 -1.50
CA LYS A 414 27.70 -13.81 -2.29
C LYS A 414 26.24 -14.19 -2.11
N SER A 415 25.37 -13.19 -2.23
CA SER A 415 23.93 -13.32 -2.32
C SER A 415 23.39 -12.56 -3.53
N ILE A 416 22.47 -13.17 -4.27
CA ILE A 416 21.77 -12.58 -5.42
C ILE A 416 20.28 -12.33 -5.15
N ASN A 417 19.84 -12.56 -3.91
CA ASN A 417 18.45 -12.47 -3.46
C ASN A 417 18.37 -11.65 -2.16
N GLU A 418 19.01 -10.48 -2.17
CA GLU A 418 18.94 -9.50 -1.08
C GLU A 418 19.36 -10.05 0.30
N GLY A 419 20.30 -11.00 0.32
CA GLY A 419 20.85 -11.56 1.55
C GLY A 419 20.05 -12.73 2.14
N GLN A 420 19.04 -13.25 1.43
CA GLN A 420 18.26 -14.41 1.88
C GLN A 420 19.03 -15.73 1.75
N GLU A 421 19.81 -15.91 0.68
CA GLU A 421 20.69 -17.06 0.48
C GLU A 421 22.12 -16.62 0.18
N TRP A 422 23.09 -17.36 0.72
CA TRP A 422 24.52 -17.06 0.61
C TRP A 422 25.28 -18.25 0.05
N THR A 423 26.19 -17.97 -0.88
CA THR A 423 27.05 -18.98 -1.52
C THR A 423 28.52 -18.63 -1.35
N ASP A 424 29.34 -19.59 -0.96
CA ASP A 424 30.78 -19.39 -0.78
C ASP A 424 31.47 -19.20 -2.14
N ILE A 425 32.33 -18.18 -2.25
CA ILE A 425 32.96 -17.78 -3.52
C ILE A 425 34.49 -17.71 -3.48
N ALA A 426 35.09 -17.51 -2.31
CA ALA A 426 36.55 -17.52 -2.13
C ALA A 426 36.89 -17.82 -0.67
N SER A 427 38.09 -18.35 -0.40
CA SER A 427 38.54 -18.72 0.94
C SER A 427 39.83 -18.00 1.37
N THR A 428 40.02 -16.78 0.88
CA THR A 428 41.20 -15.95 1.09
C THR A 428 40.82 -14.65 1.81
N SER A 429 41.78 -14.02 2.49
CA SER A 429 41.56 -12.72 3.16
C SER A 429 41.28 -11.56 2.20
N GLN A 430 41.46 -11.78 0.89
CA GLN A 430 41.20 -10.83 -0.18
C GLN A 430 40.42 -11.49 -1.32
N ILE A 431 39.64 -10.70 -2.07
CA ILE A 431 38.93 -11.13 -3.27
C ILE A 431 39.00 -10.06 -4.35
N ALA A 432 39.25 -10.46 -5.60
CA ALA A 432 39.15 -9.57 -6.76
C ALA A 432 37.72 -9.57 -7.30
N ILE A 433 37.19 -8.38 -7.61
CA ILE A 433 35.81 -8.22 -8.08
C ILE A 433 35.75 -8.43 -9.60
N GLY A 434 35.28 -9.62 -10.00
CA GLY A 434 34.97 -9.97 -11.38
C GLY A 434 33.51 -9.68 -11.77
N SER A 435 33.21 -9.73 -13.06
CA SER A 435 31.86 -9.49 -13.61
C SER A 435 30.80 -10.46 -13.05
N ASN A 436 31.21 -11.66 -12.65
CA ASN A 436 30.36 -12.68 -12.03
C ASN A 436 29.86 -12.33 -10.62
N LEU A 437 30.31 -11.22 -10.04
CA LEU A 437 29.91 -10.71 -8.72
C LEU A 437 29.07 -9.43 -8.81
N GLN A 438 28.82 -8.90 -10.00
CA GLN A 438 27.96 -7.72 -10.19
C GLN A 438 26.52 -7.99 -9.72
N ASN A 439 25.86 -6.96 -9.19
CA ASN A 439 24.52 -7.03 -8.58
C ASN A 439 24.39 -8.02 -7.42
N ALA A 440 25.50 -8.50 -6.86
CA ALA A 440 25.48 -9.37 -5.69
C ALA A 440 25.87 -8.60 -4.43
N LEU A 441 25.23 -8.94 -3.31
CA LEU A 441 25.74 -8.60 -1.99
C LEU A 441 26.89 -9.53 -1.65
N ILE A 442 27.97 -8.97 -1.10
CA ILE A 442 29.18 -9.68 -0.71
C ILE A 442 29.41 -9.48 0.79
N ARG A 443 29.74 -10.55 1.52
CA ARG A 443 30.16 -10.50 2.93
C ARG A 443 31.34 -11.42 3.20
N GLY A 444 32.12 -11.10 4.23
CA GLY A 444 33.10 -12.02 4.80
C GLY A 444 32.47 -12.86 5.90
N LYS A 445 32.77 -14.15 5.92
CA LYS A 445 32.58 -15.10 7.01
C LYS A 445 33.96 -15.44 7.56
N VAL A 446 34.21 -15.11 8.82
CA VAL A 446 35.50 -15.35 9.47
C VAL A 446 35.29 -16.36 10.59
N ARG A 447 36.14 -17.39 10.65
CA ARG A 447 36.11 -18.37 11.73
C ARG A 447 37.46 -18.42 12.44
N TYR A 448 37.48 -18.33 13.76
CA TYR A 448 38.68 -18.35 14.60
C TYR A 448 38.40 -19.08 15.91
N ILE A 449 39.45 -19.34 16.68
CA ILE A 449 39.34 -19.88 18.04
C ILE A 449 39.77 -18.77 19.01
N ASP A 450 38.97 -18.47 20.02
CA ASP A 450 39.22 -17.39 20.98
C ASP A 450 40.22 -17.78 22.08
N GLY A 451 40.34 -16.94 23.12
CA GLY A 451 41.24 -17.16 24.26
C GLY A 451 40.83 -18.33 25.14
N GLU A 452 39.53 -18.61 25.24
CA GLU A 452 38.94 -19.69 26.03
C GLU A 452 38.71 -21.01 25.25
N GLU A 453 39.14 -21.09 24.00
CA GLU A 453 39.02 -22.25 23.10
C GLU A 453 37.60 -22.48 22.52
N PHE A 454 36.75 -21.46 22.48
CA PHE A 454 35.50 -21.47 21.71
C PHE A 454 35.78 -21.24 20.22
N ASP A 455 34.91 -21.79 19.37
CA ASP A 455 35.06 -21.80 17.93
C ASP A 455 34.08 -20.82 17.29
N GLU A 456 34.58 -19.62 17.04
CA GLU A 456 33.79 -18.46 16.69
C GLU A 456 33.57 -18.30 15.20
N VAL A 457 32.36 -17.87 14.82
CA VAL A 457 31.99 -17.61 13.42
C VAL A 457 31.29 -16.26 13.29
N VAL A 458 32.02 -15.28 12.77
CA VAL A 458 31.52 -13.91 12.58
C VAL A 458 31.29 -13.57 11.12
N PHE A 459 30.35 -12.67 10.87
CA PHE A 459 30.05 -12.14 9.54
C PHE A 459 30.27 -10.62 9.50
N THR A 460 30.92 -10.14 8.44
CA THR A 460 31.00 -8.70 8.20
C THR A 460 29.64 -8.14 7.75
N GLN A 461 29.47 -6.83 7.89
CA GLN A 461 28.44 -6.11 7.13
C GLN A 461 28.63 -6.37 5.63
N SER A 462 27.52 -6.60 4.92
CA SER A 462 27.56 -6.89 3.48
C SER A 462 27.66 -5.61 2.66
N VAL A 463 28.37 -5.68 1.53
CA VAL A 463 28.46 -4.59 0.54
C VAL A 463 27.85 -5.04 -0.78
N LEU A 464 27.11 -4.15 -1.45
CA LEU A 464 26.60 -4.39 -2.81
C LEU A 464 27.70 -4.09 -3.82
N ILE A 465 27.96 -5.04 -4.73
CA ILE A 465 28.74 -4.74 -5.94
C ILE A 465 27.78 -4.14 -6.97
N PRO A 466 27.88 -2.86 -7.30
CA PRO A 466 27.02 -2.24 -8.29
C PRO A 466 27.27 -2.87 -9.67
N ALA A 467 26.21 -3.10 -10.44
CA ALA A 467 26.37 -3.29 -11.87
C ALA A 467 26.94 -2.00 -12.50
N PRO A 468 27.68 -2.12 -13.62
CA PRO A 468 27.84 -0.98 -14.51
C PRO A 468 26.44 -0.44 -14.87
N PRO A 469 26.29 0.88 -15.06
CA PRO A 469 25.03 1.41 -15.54
C PRO A 469 24.68 0.70 -16.86
N SER A 470 23.42 0.30 -16.97
CA SER A 470 22.89 -0.38 -18.15
C SER A 470 22.52 0.67 -19.15
N ASP A 471 23.01 0.53 -20.39
CA ASP A 471 22.59 1.30 -21.57
C ASP A 471 21.08 1.55 -21.54
N ASP A 472 20.72 2.81 -21.31
CA ASP A 472 19.34 3.26 -21.16
C ASP A 472 18.66 3.45 -22.52
N TYR A 473 19.42 3.79 -23.56
CA TYR A 473 18.98 3.90 -24.95
C TYR A 473 20.07 3.49 -25.96
N GLY A 474 19.97 2.29 -26.51
CA GLY A 474 21.00 1.84 -27.46
C GLY A 474 21.01 2.60 -28.80
N ASN A 475 22.19 2.63 -29.43
CA ASN A 475 22.52 3.34 -30.68
C ASN A 475 21.93 2.79 -32.01
N THR A 476 20.88 1.96 -31.98
CA THR A 476 20.25 1.40 -33.19
C THR A 476 18.74 1.64 -33.22
N PRO A 477 18.10 1.67 -34.40
CA PRO A 477 16.64 1.81 -34.48
C PRO A 477 15.83 0.74 -33.72
N ALA A 478 16.42 -0.43 -33.45
CA ALA A 478 15.76 -1.51 -32.70
C ALA A 478 15.83 -1.31 -31.18
N THR A 479 16.80 -0.51 -30.71
CA THR A 479 17.09 -0.24 -29.30
C THR A 479 16.87 1.24 -28.94
N SER A 480 16.47 2.06 -29.91
CA SER A 480 16.31 3.50 -29.73
C SER A 480 15.16 3.85 -28.79
N GLY A 481 15.32 4.94 -28.05
CA GLY A 481 14.24 5.63 -27.39
C GLY A 481 13.20 6.19 -28.37
N THR A 482 12.10 6.73 -27.85
CA THR A 482 11.09 7.42 -28.66
C THR A 482 10.75 8.75 -28.00
N ILE A 483 10.73 9.82 -28.79
CA ILE A 483 10.31 11.16 -28.34
C ILE A 483 9.17 11.68 -29.23
N ALA A 484 8.18 12.29 -28.60
CA ALA A 484 7.05 12.93 -29.29
C ALA A 484 7.38 14.40 -29.63
N VAL A 485 6.76 14.92 -30.68
CA VAL A 485 6.75 16.37 -30.95
C VAL A 485 6.12 17.10 -29.77
N ASN A 486 6.73 18.20 -29.33
CA ASN A 486 6.42 18.94 -28.09
C ASN A 486 6.65 18.14 -26.80
N GLY A 487 7.44 17.07 -26.86
CA GLY A 487 7.83 16.24 -25.73
C GLY A 487 9.30 16.40 -25.36
N SER A 488 9.68 15.75 -24.27
CA SER A 488 11.07 15.62 -23.82
C SER A 488 11.35 14.21 -23.30
N ALA A 489 12.60 13.80 -23.37
CA ALA A 489 13.14 12.57 -22.81
C ALA A 489 14.44 12.88 -22.07
N GLN A 490 14.71 12.17 -20.98
CA GLN A 490 15.99 12.23 -20.28
C GLN A 490 16.76 10.94 -20.62
N GLY A 491 18.07 11.07 -20.83
CA GLY A 491 18.98 9.93 -21.00
C GLY A 491 20.32 10.15 -20.30
N ASP A 492 21.08 9.07 -20.16
CA ASP A 492 22.37 9.00 -19.48
C ASP A 492 23.43 8.40 -20.43
N LEU A 493 24.43 9.20 -20.83
CA LEU A 493 25.60 8.62 -21.49
C LEU A 493 26.45 7.91 -20.43
N GLU A 494 26.47 6.58 -20.42
CA GLU A 494 27.13 5.80 -19.38
C GLU A 494 28.66 5.87 -19.46
N ASN A 495 29.17 6.11 -20.66
CA ASN A 495 30.58 6.27 -20.94
C ASN A 495 30.81 7.29 -22.06
N PRO A 496 32.03 7.83 -22.23
CA PRO A 496 32.28 8.88 -23.22
C PRO A 496 31.97 8.51 -24.67
N ASP A 497 32.10 7.22 -25.04
CA ASP A 497 31.91 6.70 -26.40
C ASP A 497 30.47 6.26 -26.67
N ASP A 498 29.55 6.65 -25.78
CA ASP A 498 28.16 6.21 -25.79
C ASP A 498 27.26 7.08 -26.68
N HIS A 499 26.21 6.47 -27.23
CA HIS A 499 25.33 7.08 -28.21
C HIS A 499 23.87 6.65 -28.00
N ASP A 500 23.04 7.63 -27.70
CA ASP A 500 21.62 7.39 -27.48
C ASP A 500 20.82 7.79 -28.71
N LEU A 501 20.22 6.80 -29.36
CA LEU A 501 19.35 7.04 -30.51
C LEU A 501 17.90 7.19 -30.07
N PHE A 502 17.19 8.21 -30.56
CA PHE A 502 15.76 8.43 -30.37
C PHE A 502 15.04 8.51 -31.70
N SER A 503 13.92 7.81 -31.81
CA SER A 503 13.02 7.94 -32.95
C SER A 503 11.95 9.00 -32.70
N ILE A 504 11.60 9.76 -33.73
CA ILE A 504 10.56 10.79 -33.69
C ILE A 504 9.79 10.84 -35.01
N ASN A 505 8.45 10.92 -34.95
CA ASN A 505 7.63 11.01 -36.15
C ASN A 505 7.37 12.48 -36.53
N LEU A 506 7.86 12.90 -37.69
CA LEU A 506 7.73 14.28 -38.19
C LEU A 506 6.76 14.35 -39.37
N THR A 507 6.18 15.53 -39.60
CA THR A 507 5.26 15.79 -40.72
C THR A 507 5.92 16.73 -41.73
N ALA A 508 5.91 16.36 -43.01
CA ALA A 508 6.48 17.18 -44.08
C ALA A 508 5.87 18.60 -44.12
N GLY A 509 6.70 19.61 -44.39
CA GLY A 509 6.33 21.02 -44.46
C GLY A 509 6.15 21.71 -43.10
N ARG A 510 6.44 21.01 -41.98
CA ARG A 510 6.48 21.60 -40.64
C ARG A 510 7.91 21.88 -40.22
N THR A 511 8.07 22.90 -39.39
CA THR A 511 9.38 23.33 -38.86
C THR A 511 9.51 22.89 -37.42
N TYR A 512 10.65 22.28 -37.09
CA TYR A 512 10.93 21.73 -35.78
C TYR A 512 12.22 22.30 -35.20
N GLU A 513 12.29 22.24 -33.88
CA GLU A 513 13.43 22.55 -33.06
C GLU A 513 13.73 21.36 -32.16
N PHE A 514 15.01 21.01 -32.02
CA PHE A 514 15.48 19.93 -31.14
C PHE A 514 16.58 20.47 -30.24
N SER A 515 16.56 20.12 -28.96
CA SER A 515 17.57 20.56 -27.99
C SER A 515 18.03 19.39 -27.13
N ALA A 516 19.34 19.24 -26.98
CA ALA A 516 19.97 18.36 -26.00
C ALA A 516 20.67 19.23 -24.95
N THR A 517 20.14 19.24 -23.73
CA THR A 517 20.61 20.06 -22.62
C THR A 517 21.27 19.20 -21.57
N GLY A 518 22.53 19.49 -21.26
CA GLY A 518 23.28 18.76 -20.24
C GLY A 518 22.79 19.04 -18.83
N ILE A 519 22.51 18.00 -18.03
CA ILE A 519 22.33 18.13 -16.58
C ILE A 519 23.68 17.94 -15.89
N THR A 520 24.30 16.78 -16.12
CA THR A 520 25.66 16.46 -15.68
C THR A 520 26.59 16.23 -16.87
N LEU A 521 26.03 15.96 -18.07
CA LEU A 521 26.77 15.94 -19.32
C LEU A 521 27.26 17.35 -19.67
N SER A 522 28.57 17.52 -19.84
CA SER A 522 29.19 18.86 -19.94
C SER A 522 29.19 19.47 -21.35
N ASP A 523 29.05 18.65 -22.39
CA ASP A 523 29.19 19.07 -23.80
C ASP A 523 28.35 18.15 -24.70
N PRO A 524 27.01 18.21 -24.61
CA PRO A 524 26.13 17.38 -25.44
C PRO A 524 26.29 17.72 -26.92
N TYR A 525 26.19 16.70 -27.77
CA TYR A 525 26.29 16.80 -29.22
C TYR A 525 25.08 16.12 -29.85
N LEU A 526 24.38 16.84 -30.74
CA LEU A 526 23.10 16.37 -31.29
C LEU A 526 23.16 16.25 -32.81
N THR A 527 22.83 15.07 -33.33
CA THR A 527 22.72 14.79 -34.76
C THR A 527 21.30 14.33 -35.12
N LEU A 528 20.79 14.78 -36.28
CA LEU A 528 19.50 14.39 -36.84
C LEU A 528 19.70 13.63 -38.16
N TYR A 529 19.05 12.48 -38.27
CA TYR A 529 19.00 11.63 -39.45
C TYR A 529 17.58 11.56 -40.04
N ASP A 530 17.50 11.42 -41.36
CA ASP A 530 16.25 11.23 -42.09
C ASP A 530 15.70 9.80 -41.93
N PRO A 531 14.49 9.49 -42.46
CA PRO A 531 13.90 8.15 -42.37
C PRO A 531 14.70 7.03 -43.03
N ASN A 532 15.66 7.37 -43.90
CA ASN A 532 16.53 6.41 -44.57
C ASN A 532 17.88 6.26 -43.86
N GLY A 533 18.07 6.93 -42.72
CA GLY A 533 19.33 6.94 -41.95
C GLY A 533 20.40 7.84 -42.54
N PHE A 534 20.07 8.72 -43.48
CA PHE A 534 21.02 9.71 -43.99
C PHE A 534 21.09 10.93 -43.08
N PHE A 535 22.31 11.43 -42.90
CA PHE A 535 22.58 12.65 -42.14
C PHE A 535 21.76 13.83 -42.68
N SER A 536 21.05 14.53 -41.79
CA SER A 536 20.29 15.75 -42.11
C SER A 536 20.96 17.00 -41.55
N ARG A 537 21.17 17.06 -40.23
CA ARG A 537 21.77 18.21 -39.53
C ARG A 537 22.49 17.75 -38.27
N MET A 538 23.45 18.56 -37.80
CA MET A 538 24.06 18.42 -36.49
C MET A 538 24.25 19.81 -35.87
N ASN A 539 24.31 19.88 -34.54
CA ASN A 539 24.81 21.04 -33.82
C ASN A 539 25.54 20.58 -32.55
N ASP A 540 26.60 21.29 -32.19
CA ASP A 540 27.44 21.09 -31.01
C ASP A 540 27.43 22.27 -30.02
N ASP A 541 27.14 23.50 -30.45
CA ASP A 541 27.08 24.65 -29.54
C ASP A 541 26.10 25.76 -29.96
N HIS A 542 24.88 25.76 -29.39
CA HIS A 542 23.94 26.85 -29.63
C HIS A 542 24.21 28.09 -28.76
N ASN A 543 24.78 27.92 -27.55
CA ASN A 543 25.25 29.05 -26.75
C ASN A 543 26.62 28.79 -26.13
N SER A 544 27.53 29.77 -26.21
CA SER A 544 28.92 29.64 -25.78
C SER A 544 29.12 29.57 -24.26
N SER A 545 28.05 29.72 -23.46
CA SER A 545 28.09 29.75 -22.00
C SER A 545 27.71 28.44 -21.32
N THR A 546 26.91 27.60 -21.96
CA THR A 546 26.40 26.32 -21.42
C THR A 546 26.79 25.11 -22.26
N ARG A 547 27.23 25.32 -23.51
CA ARG A 547 27.59 24.26 -24.47
C ARG A 547 26.47 23.28 -24.80
N ASP A 548 25.22 23.67 -24.58
CA ASP A 548 24.06 22.89 -25.01
C ASP A 548 23.93 22.87 -26.54
N SER A 549 23.46 21.73 -27.05
CA SER A 549 23.27 21.48 -28.48
C SER A 549 21.83 21.75 -28.90
N LYS A 550 21.62 22.48 -30.00
CA LYS A 550 20.26 22.85 -30.46
C LYS A 550 20.13 22.94 -31.98
N ILE A 551 19.31 22.11 -32.59
CA ILE A 551 18.96 22.21 -34.01
C ILE A 551 17.70 23.08 -34.12
N VAL A 552 17.81 24.27 -34.72
CA VAL A 552 16.70 25.22 -34.88
C VAL A 552 16.30 25.33 -36.35
N GLY A 553 14.99 25.46 -36.61
CA GLY A 553 14.47 25.74 -37.95
C GLY A 553 14.57 24.56 -38.92
N PHE A 554 14.47 23.32 -38.41
CA PHE A 554 14.47 22.14 -39.27
C PHE A 554 13.10 21.95 -39.93
N GLU A 555 12.99 22.27 -41.22
CA GLU A 555 11.81 21.94 -42.02
C GLU A 555 11.88 20.47 -42.46
N ALA A 556 10.94 19.65 -41.99
CA ALA A 556 10.84 18.27 -42.42
C ALA A 556 10.39 18.22 -43.89
N THR A 557 11.18 17.62 -44.78
CA THR A 557 10.82 17.49 -46.20
C THR A 557 10.03 16.22 -46.51
N GLN A 558 10.01 15.26 -45.57
CA GLN A 558 9.31 13.99 -45.68
C GLN A 558 8.57 13.71 -44.36
N SER A 559 7.36 13.16 -44.46
CA SER A 559 6.64 12.68 -43.28
C SER A 559 7.14 11.29 -42.90
N GLY A 560 7.27 11.02 -41.61
CA GLY A 560 7.67 9.71 -41.11
C GLY A 560 8.73 9.78 -40.01
N LEU A 561 9.25 8.60 -39.68
CA LEU A 561 10.18 8.39 -38.58
C LEU A 561 11.56 8.97 -38.92
N HIS A 562 12.03 9.91 -38.13
CA HIS A 562 13.39 10.46 -38.13
C HIS A 562 14.11 9.99 -36.87
N TYR A 563 15.43 10.15 -36.83
CA TYR A 563 16.24 9.73 -35.69
C TYR A 563 17.14 10.85 -35.18
N LEU A 564 17.14 11.06 -33.87
CA LEU A 564 18.02 11.97 -33.14
C LEU A 564 19.07 11.13 -32.40
N ASP A 565 20.34 11.44 -32.59
CA ASP A 565 21.49 10.79 -31.95
C ASP A 565 22.11 11.81 -30.98
N VAL A 566 22.09 11.48 -29.70
CA VAL A 566 22.70 12.26 -28.63
C VAL A 566 23.98 11.56 -28.19
N ASN A 567 25.09 12.28 -28.23
CA ASN A 567 26.37 11.84 -27.69
C ASN A 567 27.12 13.03 -27.08
N SER A 568 28.42 12.89 -26.80
CA SER A 568 29.25 13.97 -26.28
C SER A 568 30.24 14.49 -27.34
N TYR A 569 30.60 15.78 -27.27
CA TYR A 569 31.56 16.36 -28.20
C TYR A 569 32.89 15.58 -28.20
N ARG A 570 33.21 14.96 -29.35
CA ARG A 570 34.38 14.08 -29.55
C ARG A 570 34.44 12.86 -28.63
N GLU A 571 33.31 12.41 -28.11
CA GLU A 571 33.23 11.22 -27.26
C GLU A 571 34.12 11.35 -26.01
N LEU A 572 34.10 12.52 -25.36
CA LEU A 572 34.98 12.84 -24.22
C LEU A 572 34.29 12.84 -22.86
N TYR A 573 32.96 12.85 -22.84
CA TYR A 573 32.18 13.09 -21.62
C TYR A 573 31.03 12.11 -21.47
N ALA A 574 30.81 11.66 -20.24
CA ALA A 574 29.66 10.86 -19.82
C ALA A 574 28.76 11.70 -18.89
N GLY A 575 27.47 11.39 -18.82
CA GLY A 575 26.53 12.07 -17.94
C GLY A 575 25.12 12.21 -18.50
N THR A 576 24.25 12.80 -17.69
CA THR A 576 22.82 12.94 -17.92
C THR A 576 22.49 14.18 -18.76
N TYR A 577 21.50 14.06 -19.64
CA TYR A 577 20.97 15.16 -20.45
C TYR A 577 19.44 15.07 -20.60
N ILE A 578 18.82 16.16 -21.09
CA ILE A 578 17.42 16.21 -21.53
C ILE A 578 17.38 16.50 -23.03
N LEU A 579 16.81 15.58 -23.80
CA LEU A 579 16.42 15.79 -25.18
C LEU A 579 14.99 16.37 -25.23
N SER A 580 14.76 17.40 -26.03
CA SER A 580 13.44 17.96 -26.28
C SER A 580 13.21 18.21 -27.76
N ALA A 581 11.96 18.10 -28.18
CA ALA A 581 11.52 18.37 -29.54
C ALA A 581 10.33 19.31 -29.50
N THR A 582 10.36 20.42 -30.22
CA THR A 582 9.28 21.40 -30.32
C THR A 582 8.96 21.68 -31.79
N GLU A 583 7.66 21.74 -32.12
CA GLU A 583 7.26 22.25 -33.43
C GLU A 583 7.28 23.78 -33.37
N SER A 584 8.17 24.38 -34.16
CA SER A 584 8.20 25.82 -34.35
C SER A 584 7.16 26.19 -35.39
N TYR A 585 6.03 26.74 -34.95
CA TYR A 585 5.06 27.33 -35.85
C TYR A 585 5.53 28.72 -36.28
N SER A 586 5.98 28.85 -37.53
CA SER A 586 6.05 30.16 -38.17
C SER A 586 4.66 30.45 -38.73
N PRO A 587 3.90 31.40 -38.16
CA PRO A 587 2.60 31.74 -38.70
C PRO A 587 2.71 32.22 -40.15
N PRO A 588 1.72 31.92 -41.02
CA PRO A 588 1.61 32.55 -42.32
C PRO A 588 1.78 34.06 -42.21
N SER A 589 2.34 34.69 -43.25
CA SER A 589 2.45 36.15 -43.30
C SER A 589 1.08 36.79 -43.03
N GLY A 590 1.03 37.74 -42.11
CA GLY A 590 -0.22 38.40 -41.69
C GLY A 590 -1.07 37.59 -40.71
N PHE A 591 -0.61 36.44 -40.20
CA PHE A 591 -1.29 35.65 -39.17
C PHE A 591 -0.63 35.80 -37.78
N SER A 592 -1.45 35.89 -36.75
CA SER A 592 -1.10 36.02 -35.34
C SER A 592 -1.78 34.90 -34.56
N LEU A 593 -1.10 34.38 -33.53
CA LEU A 593 -1.64 33.34 -32.66
C LEU A 593 -2.76 33.86 -31.73
N GLU A 594 -2.92 35.17 -31.61
CA GLU A 594 -3.95 35.80 -30.78
C GLU A 594 -5.23 36.06 -31.58
N ASP A 595 -5.14 36.84 -32.65
CA ASP A 595 -6.25 37.38 -33.46
C ASP A 595 -6.32 36.82 -34.89
N GLY A 596 -5.52 35.80 -35.21
CA GLY A 596 -5.54 35.14 -36.52
C GLY A 596 -5.11 36.09 -37.63
N TYR A 597 -5.92 36.30 -38.65
CA TYR A 597 -5.63 37.27 -39.73
C TYR A 597 -6.05 38.72 -39.38
N GLY A 598 -6.63 38.95 -38.21
CA GLY A 598 -7.02 40.28 -37.76
C GLY A 598 -8.45 40.69 -38.15
N LEU A 599 -8.74 41.98 -38.12
CA LEU A 599 -10.08 42.53 -38.29
C LEU A 599 -10.52 42.47 -39.76
N ILE A 600 -11.72 41.94 -40.05
CA ILE A 600 -12.25 41.92 -41.41
C ILE A 600 -12.45 43.33 -41.98
N ASN A 601 -12.28 43.47 -43.30
CA ASN A 601 -12.45 44.73 -44.01
C ASN A 601 -13.24 44.49 -45.31
N ALA A 602 -14.49 44.96 -45.35
CA ALA A 602 -15.40 44.74 -46.47
C ALA A 602 -14.94 45.47 -47.73
N GLU A 603 -14.52 46.73 -47.60
CA GLU A 603 -13.98 47.54 -48.70
C GLU A 603 -12.80 46.80 -49.36
N ALA A 604 -11.80 46.40 -48.58
CA ALA A 604 -10.62 45.70 -49.10
C ALA A 604 -10.97 44.34 -49.75
N ALA A 605 -11.93 43.59 -49.20
CA ALA A 605 -12.38 42.32 -49.78
C ALA A 605 -12.98 42.53 -51.18
N PHE A 606 -13.83 43.54 -51.35
CA PHE A 606 -14.46 43.86 -52.63
C PHE A 606 -13.47 44.45 -53.64
N GLU A 607 -12.60 45.37 -53.20
CA GLU A 607 -11.55 45.94 -54.06
C GLU A 607 -10.62 44.84 -54.60
N LYS A 608 -10.22 43.89 -53.75
CA LYS A 608 -9.36 42.77 -54.15
C LYS A 608 -10.06 41.81 -55.11
N GLN A 609 -11.29 41.40 -54.81
CA GLN A 609 -11.99 40.41 -55.63
C GLN A 609 -12.38 40.98 -56.99
N PHE A 610 -12.81 42.23 -57.04
CA PHE A 610 -13.39 42.83 -58.25
C PHE A 610 -12.45 43.80 -58.96
N ASN A 611 -11.27 44.06 -58.39
CA ASN A 611 -10.29 45.01 -58.91
C ASN A 611 -10.93 46.39 -59.17
N ILE A 612 -11.67 46.87 -58.17
CA ILE A 612 -12.36 48.16 -58.12
C ILE A 612 -11.73 49.05 -57.04
N ASN A 613 -12.05 50.35 -57.06
CA ASN A 613 -11.75 51.27 -55.97
C ASN A 613 -13.06 51.80 -55.41
N LEU A 614 -13.26 51.67 -54.10
CA LEU A 614 -14.45 52.15 -53.43
C LEU A 614 -14.14 53.42 -52.63
N PRO A 615 -15.13 54.32 -52.48
CA PRO A 615 -14.99 55.45 -51.58
C PRO A 615 -15.28 54.99 -50.14
N THR A 616 -14.36 55.29 -49.23
CA THR A 616 -14.60 55.11 -47.80
C THR A 616 -15.87 55.85 -47.38
N THR A 617 -16.84 55.09 -46.86
CA THR A 617 -18.16 55.59 -46.48
C THR A 617 -18.43 55.19 -45.03
N THR A 618 -18.93 56.12 -44.22
CA THR A 618 -19.27 55.89 -42.81
C THR A 618 -20.70 56.29 -42.52
N LEU A 619 -21.38 55.50 -41.69
CA LEU A 619 -22.68 55.83 -41.16
C LEU A 619 -22.58 56.88 -40.05
N PRO A 620 -23.50 57.87 -40.01
CA PRO A 620 -23.55 58.86 -38.93
C PRO A 620 -24.12 58.26 -37.63
N GLY A 621 -23.46 58.55 -36.50
CA GLY A 621 -23.91 58.18 -35.15
C GLY A 621 -23.13 57.02 -34.52
N ASP A 622 -23.05 57.02 -33.18
CA ASP A 622 -22.16 56.12 -32.42
C ASP A 622 -22.74 54.70 -32.24
N ASP A 623 -24.05 54.52 -32.40
CA ASP A 623 -24.76 53.26 -32.10
C ASP A 623 -24.50 52.13 -33.12
N GLN A 624 -24.01 52.44 -34.33
CA GLN A 624 -23.68 51.46 -35.39
C GLN A 624 -22.19 51.47 -35.76
N TRP A 625 -21.33 51.82 -34.80
CA TRP A 625 -19.86 51.86 -35.00
C TRP A 625 -19.29 50.58 -35.60
N ALA A 626 -19.90 49.42 -35.29
CA ALA A 626 -19.43 48.12 -35.72
C ALA A 626 -19.33 48.01 -37.23
N LEU A 627 -20.34 48.47 -37.98
CA LEU A 627 -20.34 48.45 -39.44
C LEU A 627 -19.25 49.35 -40.04
N ASN A 628 -19.02 50.50 -39.40
CA ASN A 628 -17.97 51.42 -39.80
C ASN A 628 -16.58 50.81 -39.57
N ASN A 629 -16.35 50.11 -38.46
CA ASN A 629 -15.06 49.49 -38.15
C ASN A 629 -14.62 48.43 -39.17
N ILE A 630 -15.58 47.82 -39.88
CA ILE A 630 -15.32 46.80 -40.89
C ILE A 630 -15.64 47.27 -42.31
N ASN A 631 -15.82 48.59 -42.50
CA ASN A 631 -16.06 49.27 -43.78
C ASN A 631 -17.23 48.73 -44.61
N ILE A 632 -18.27 48.19 -43.97
CA ILE A 632 -19.46 47.67 -44.67
C ILE A 632 -20.20 48.74 -45.48
N PRO A 633 -20.40 49.98 -44.99
CA PRO A 633 -21.15 50.98 -45.76
C PRO A 633 -20.51 51.35 -47.11
N ALA A 634 -19.20 51.13 -47.29
CA ALA A 634 -18.51 51.39 -48.55
C ALA A 634 -18.96 50.46 -49.69
N VAL A 635 -19.52 49.28 -49.37
CA VAL A 635 -19.94 48.28 -50.36
C VAL A 635 -21.43 48.30 -50.66
N TRP A 636 -22.24 49.03 -49.89
CA TRP A 636 -23.69 49.09 -50.10
C TRP A 636 -24.11 49.91 -51.31
N GLU A 637 -23.42 51.03 -51.53
CA GLU A 637 -23.82 52.00 -52.56
C GLU A 637 -23.07 51.77 -53.88
N PRO A 638 -23.72 52.06 -55.03
CA PRO A 638 -23.05 52.02 -56.31
C PRO A 638 -21.88 53.03 -56.37
N SER A 639 -20.74 52.58 -56.89
CA SER A 639 -19.58 53.44 -57.15
C SER A 639 -18.92 53.09 -58.48
N GLY A 640 -18.94 54.02 -59.43
CA GLY A 640 -18.36 53.78 -60.76
C GLY A 640 -19.04 52.62 -61.49
N SER A 641 -18.31 51.53 -61.73
CA SER A 641 -18.81 50.29 -62.35
C SER A 641 -19.36 49.27 -61.35
N PHE A 642 -19.19 49.51 -60.04
CA PHE A 642 -19.70 48.66 -58.98
C PHE A 642 -21.17 49.05 -58.70
N SER A 643 -22.07 48.06 -58.70
CA SER A 643 -23.52 48.26 -58.54
C SER A 643 -23.99 48.40 -57.10
N GLY A 644 -23.08 48.29 -56.12
CA GLY A 644 -23.47 48.05 -54.73
C GLY A 644 -23.77 46.57 -54.49
N ALA A 645 -23.60 46.14 -53.23
CA ALA A 645 -23.98 44.83 -52.72
C ALA A 645 -24.75 45.04 -51.42
N THR A 646 -25.89 44.38 -51.27
CA THR A 646 -26.77 44.52 -50.09
C THR A 646 -27.06 43.18 -49.43
N GLY A 647 -26.66 42.07 -50.07
CA GLY A 647 -27.04 40.71 -49.71
C GLY A 647 -28.29 40.23 -50.45
N SER A 648 -28.81 41.04 -51.37
CA SER A 648 -30.05 40.72 -52.10
C SER A 648 -29.91 39.39 -52.86
N GLY A 649 -30.93 38.54 -52.76
CA GLY A 649 -30.91 37.23 -53.41
C GLY A 649 -30.09 36.15 -52.69
N THR A 650 -29.37 36.49 -51.62
CA THR A 650 -28.70 35.51 -50.77
C THR A 650 -29.57 35.08 -49.59
N THR A 651 -29.30 33.89 -49.06
CA THR A 651 -29.95 33.34 -47.87
C THR A 651 -28.91 32.92 -46.85
N VAL A 652 -29.01 33.47 -45.63
CA VAL A 652 -28.17 33.10 -44.49
C VAL A 652 -28.96 32.27 -43.49
N ALA A 653 -28.52 31.05 -43.24
CA ALA A 653 -29.07 30.22 -42.17
C ALA A 653 -28.49 30.62 -40.82
N VAL A 654 -29.38 30.97 -39.88
CA VAL A 654 -29.03 31.26 -38.49
C VAL A 654 -29.39 30.05 -37.65
N ILE A 655 -28.37 29.24 -37.35
CA ILE A 655 -28.51 28.02 -36.54
C ILE A 655 -28.32 28.41 -35.06
N ASP A 656 -29.42 28.66 -34.35
CA ASP A 656 -29.40 29.33 -33.03
C ASP A 656 -30.67 29.03 -32.19
N THR A 657 -31.15 29.96 -31.36
CA THR A 657 -32.34 29.83 -30.48
C THR A 657 -33.68 30.06 -31.19
N GLY A 658 -33.67 30.34 -32.49
CA GLY A 658 -34.83 30.76 -33.29
C GLY A 658 -34.77 32.25 -33.64
N ILE A 659 -35.81 32.76 -34.30
CA ILE A 659 -35.97 34.18 -34.65
C ILE A 659 -37.40 34.62 -34.33
N ASP A 660 -37.58 35.85 -33.87
CA ASP A 660 -38.89 36.50 -33.77
C ASP A 660 -39.45 36.83 -35.18
N TYR A 661 -40.44 36.05 -35.61
CA TYR A 661 -41.06 36.20 -36.93
C TYR A 661 -41.86 37.51 -37.09
N SER A 662 -42.20 38.16 -35.99
CA SER A 662 -42.99 39.39 -35.96
C SER A 662 -42.14 40.65 -35.91
N HIS A 663 -40.83 40.52 -35.73
CA HIS A 663 -39.91 41.64 -35.64
C HIS A 663 -39.79 42.34 -37.01
N ASN A 664 -39.97 43.67 -37.03
CA ASN A 664 -40.03 44.41 -38.28
C ASN A 664 -38.68 44.44 -39.03
N GLU A 665 -37.57 44.29 -38.31
CA GLU A 665 -36.22 44.13 -38.89
C GLU A 665 -36.08 42.99 -39.91
N PHE A 666 -37.01 42.03 -39.97
CA PHE A 666 -36.96 40.89 -40.90
C PHE A 666 -38.16 40.80 -41.84
N LYS A 667 -38.96 41.85 -41.91
CA LYS A 667 -40.23 41.83 -42.64
C LYS A 667 -40.04 41.34 -44.08
N ASP A 668 -40.84 40.34 -44.46
CA ASP A 668 -40.85 39.69 -45.77
C ASP A 668 -39.52 39.00 -46.20
N ARG A 669 -38.55 38.86 -45.29
CA ARG A 669 -37.20 38.29 -45.56
C ARG A 669 -36.88 37.02 -44.75
N ILE A 670 -37.83 36.50 -43.97
CA ILE A 670 -37.70 35.20 -43.32
C ILE A 670 -38.19 34.10 -44.29
N VAL A 671 -37.32 33.14 -44.61
CA VAL A 671 -37.67 31.96 -45.42
C VAL A 671 -38.02 30.76 -44.54
N GLU A 672 -38.50 29.66 -45.13
CA GLU A 672 -38.88 28.45 -44.39
C GLU A 672 -37.67 27.89 -43.60
N GLY A 673 -37.84 27.81 -42.27
CA GLY A 673 -36.89 27.26 -41.32
C GLY A 673 -37.33 25.93 -40.71
N TYR A 674 -36.64 25.50 -39.65
CA TYR A 674 -37.02 24.32 -38.87
C TYR A 674 -36.59 24.42 -37.41
N ASP A 675 -37.42 23.91 -36.51
CA ASP A 675 -37.15 23.79 -35.08
C ASP A 675 -36.82 22.34 -34.72
N PHE A 676 -35.55 22.06 -34.43
CA PHE A 676 -35.08 20.75 -33.97
C PHE A 676 -35.33 20.51 -32.47
N VAL A 677 -35.56 21.56 -31.69
CA VAL A 677 -35.85 21.48 -30.25
C VAL A 677 -37.29 21.01 -30.03
N ASN A 678 -38.24 21.57 -30.78
CA ASN A 678 -39.65 21.22 -30.69
C ASN A 678 -40.15 20.31 -31.82
N ASN A 679 -39.31 20.07 -32.83
CA ASN A 679 -39.56 19.20 -33.97
C ASN A 679 -40.78 19.64 -34.80
N ASP A 680 -40.79 20.90 -35.18
CA ASP A 680 -41.78 21.51 -36.07
C ASP A 680 -41.14 22.55 -37.02
N ASN A 681 -41.94 23.22 -37.84
CA ASN A 681 -41.46 24.20 -38.83
C ASN A 681 -41.49 25.65 -38.30
N ILE A 682 -41.67 25.86 -36.99
CA ILE A 682 -41.82 27.19 -36.37
C ILE A 682 -40.65 27.44 -35.42
N ALA A 683 -39.55 27.91 -35.99
CA ALA A 683 -38.32 28.25 -35.26
C ALA A 683 -38.41 29.60 -34.52
N GLU A 684 -39.45 29.79 -33.71
CA GLU A 684 -39.71 31.03 -32.94
C GLU A 684 -38.66 31.21 -31.83
N ASP A 685 -38.14 32.42 -31.66
CA ASP A 685 -37.18 32.72 -30.61
C ASP A 685 -37.86 32.88 -29.24
N LEU A 686 -37.35 32.17 -28.25
CA LEU A 686 -37.80 32.26 -26.85
C LEU A 686 -36.68 32.68 -25.90
N ASN A 687 -35.53 33.07 -26.45
CA ASN A 687 -34.33 33.43 -25.70
C ASN A 687 -33.85 34.87 -25.97
N ASN A 688 -33.97 35.35 -27.21
CA ASN A 688 -33.50 36.62 -27.79
C ASN A 688 -32.20 36.50 -28.61
N HIS A 689 -31.35 35.53 -28.31
CA HIS A 689 -30.01 35.44 -28.89
C HIS A 689 -30.03 35.27 -30.42
N GLY A 690 -30.83 34.34 -30.94
CA GLY A 690 -30.93 34.10 -32.38
C GLY A 690 -31.52 35.29 -33.14
N THR A 691 -32.51 35.99 -32.57
CA THR A 691 -33.05 37.25 -33.12
C THR A 691 -31.97 38.34 -33.19
N HIS A 692 -31.15 38.45 -32.14
CA HIS A 692 -30.04 39.40 -32.07
C HIS A 692 -28.98 39.15 -33.14
N VAL A 693 -28.56 37.90 -33.27
CA VAL A 693 -27.62 37.43 -34.29
C VAL A 693 -28.15 37.66 -35.70
N ALA A 694 -29.41 37.32 -35.96
CA ALA A 694 -30.03 37.48 -37.27
C ALA A 694 -30.09 38.97 -37.70
N ALA A 695 -30.39 39.87 -36.78
CA ALA A 695 -30.48 41.30 -37.08
C ALA A 695 -29.10 41.94 -37.33
N ILE A 696 -28.02 41.43 -36.73
CA ILE A 696 -26.66 41.85 -37.10
C ILE A 696 -26.35 41.48 -38.56
N ILE A 697 -26.86 40.35 -39.05
CA ILE A 697 -26.72 39.94 -40.45
C ILE A 697 -27.61 40.80 -41.34
N ALA A 698 -28.91 40.88 -41.06
CA ALA A 698 -29.89 41.37 -42.02
C ALA A 698 -30.99 42.27 -41.41
N GLY A 699 -30.70 43.05 -40.37
CA GLY A 699 -31.59 44.13 -39.94
C GLY A 699 -31.88 45.11 -41.09
N GLU A 700 -33.11 45.61 -41.16
CA GLU A 700 -33.60 46.41 -42.28
C GLU A 700 -32.90 47.78 -42.34
N ASN A 701 -32.65 48.29 -43.54
CA ASN A 701 -32.15 49.66 -43.72
C ASN A 701 -33.32 50.63 -43.94
N ASP A 702 -34.17 50.82 -42.92
CA ASP A 702 -35.37 51.67 -42.98
C ASP A 702 -35.24 52.99 -42.19
N GLY A 703 -34.08 53.19 -41.54
CA GLY A 703 -33.80 54.34 -40.69
C GLY A 703 -34.39 54.24 -39.26
N PHE A 704 -34.94 53.10 -38.89
CA PHE A 704 -35.36 52.76 -37.54
C PHE A 704 -34.46 51.65 -36.97
N GLY A 705 -34.27 51.60 -35.65
CA GLY A 705 -33.54 50.50 -35.03
C GLY A 705 -32.06 50.42 -35.41
N ILE A 706 -31.68 49.29 -36.02
CA ILE A 706 -30.31 49.00 -36.47
C ILE A 706 -30.33 48.58 -37.95
N THR A 707 -29.16 48.50 -38.58
CA THR A 707 -29.03 47.97 -39.94
C THR A 707 -28.08 46.79 -39.93
N GLY A 708 -28.46 45.69 -40.58
CA GLY A 708 -27.61 44.51 -40.69
C GLY A 708 -26.51 44.71 -41.72
N ALA A 709 -25.42 43.95 -41.59
CA ALA A 709 -24.31 43.99 -42.53
C ALA A 709 -24.75 43.72 -43.99
N ALA A 710 -25.62 42.73 -44.17
CA ALA A 710 -26.28 42.35 -45.42
C ALA A 710 -27.79 42.59 -45.30
N TYR A 711 -28.21 43.85 -45.14
CA TYR A 711 -29.61 44.23 -44.88
C TYR A 711 -30.62 43.77 -45.95
N GLY A 712 -30.18 43.40 -47.16
CA GLY A 712 -31.00 42.86 -48.23
C GLY A 712 -31.10 41.33 -48.26
N ALA A 713 -30.37 40.62 -47.39
CA ALA A 713 -30.35 39.15 -47.34
C ALA A 713 -31.65 38.58 -46.75
N ASN A 714 -31.95 37.35 -47.16
CA ASN A 714 -32.97 36.52 -46.52
C ASN A 714 -32.37 35.74 -45.34
N ILE A 715 -33.17 35.48 -44.32
CA ILE A 715 -32.76 34.69 -43.16
C ILE A 715 -33.55 33.38 -43.08
N MET A 716 -32.84 32.26 -42.94
CA MET A 716 -33.41 30.96 -42.62
C MET A 716 -33.22 30.64 -41.13
N PRO A 717 -34.27 30.70 -40.30
CA PRO A 717 -34.16 30.34 -38.89
C PRO A 717 -34.06 28.83 -38.71
N VAL A 718 -33.00 28.37 -38.05
CA VAL A 718 -32.82 26.95 -37.73
C VAL A 718 -32.61 26.83 -36.23
N LYS A 719 -33.67 26.48 -35.50
CA LYS A 719 -33.65 26.45 -34.05
C LYS A 719 -33.09 25.12 -33.55
N VAL A 720 -31.93 25.19 -32.90
CA VAL A 720 -31.23 24.05 -32.29
C VAL A 720 -30.92 24.27 -30.82
N LEU A 721 -31.15 25.49 -30.32
CA LEU A 721 -31.01 25.87 -28.91
C LEU A 721 -32.38 26.22 -28.32
N GLY A 722 -32.63 25.75 -27.10
CA GLY A 722 -33.86 26.02 -26.36
C GLY A 722 -33.94 27.43 -25.79
N ALA A 723 -35.02 27.70 -25.04
CA ALA A 723 -35.24 29.00 -24.39
C ALA A 723 -34.16 29.39 -23.37
N ASP A 724 -33.38 28.42 -22.87
CA ASP A 724 -32.24 28.64 -21.97
C ASP A 724 -30.91 28.85 -22.71
N GLY A 725 -30.92 28.87 -24.04
CA GLY A 725 -29.72 29.01 -24.86
C GLY A 725 -28.88 27.73 -24.99
N THR A 726 -29.40 26.58 -24.54
CA THR A 726 -28.69 25.29 -24.60
C THR A 726 -29.29 24.34 -25.61
N GLY A 727 -28.50 23.41 -26.15
CA GLY A 727 -28.97 22.44 -27.13
C GLY A 727 -28.03 21.24 -27.28
N TYR A 728 -28.50 20.21 -27.98
CA TYR A 728 -27.71 19.00 -28.21
C TYR A 728 -26.81 19.14 -29.43
N THR A 729 -25.59 18.58 -29.35
CA THR A 729 -24.67 18.49 -30.51
C THR A 729 -25.32 17.77 -31.69
N SER A 730 -26.21 16.79 -31.45
CA SER A 730 -26.98 16.12 -32.49
C SER A 730 -27.88 17.07 -33.28
N ASP A 731 -28.51 18.01 -32.59
CA ASP A 731 -29.48 18.93 -33.18
C ASP A 731 -28.75 20.01 -33.98
N ILE A 732 -27.60 20.47 -33.48
CA ILE A 732 -26.69 21.35 -34.23
C ILE A 732 -26.24 20.67 -35.53
N ILE A 733 -25.79 19.40 -35.46
CA ILE A 733 -25.40 18.62 -36.66
C ILE A 733 -26.57 18.46 -37.63
N ALA A 734 -27.77 18.17 -37.12
CA ALA A 734 -28.96 18.06 -37.94
C ALA A 734 -29.33 19.39 -38.60
N GLY A 735 -29.24 20.50 -37.88
CA GLY A 735 -29.44 21.86 -38.36
C GLY A 735 -28.47 22.25 -39.47
N ILE A 736 -27.17 21.95 -39.31
CA ILE A 736 -26.15 22.21 -40.34
C ILE A 736 -26.49 21.47 -41.63
N ASN A 737 -26.80 20.17 -41.53
CA ASN A 737 -27.14 19.36 -42.70
C ASN A 737 -28.47 19.80 -43.34
N PHE A 738 -29.46 20.18 -42.54
CA PHE A 738 -30.73 20.71 -43.03
C PHE A 738 -30.51 22.00 -43.83
N ALA A 739 -29.82 22.98 -43.25
CA ALA A 739 -29.52 24.25 -43.91
C ALA A 739 -28.75 24.01 -45.22
N ALA A 740 -27.69 23.21 -45.18
CA ALA A 740 -26.90 22.88 -46.36
C ALA A 740 -27.72 22.19 -47.48
N SER A 741 -28.72 21.38 -47.12
CA SER A 741 -29.60 20.72 -48.08
C SER A 741 -30.66 21.64 -48.72
N ARG A 742 -30.83 22.87 -48.20
CA ARG A 742 -31.86 23.83 -48.61
C ARG A 742 -31.32 25.00 -49.44
N ASN A 743 -30.12 24.84 -50.03
CA ASN A 743 -29.47 25.84 -50.90
C ASN A 743 -29.33 27.22 -50.23
N VAL A 744 -28.95 27.25 -48.95
CA VAL A 744 -28.50 28.50 -48.32
C VAL A 744 -27.06 28.79 -48.74
N ASP A 745 -26.68 30.06 -48.75
CA ASP A 745 -25.35 30.49 -49.20
C ASP A 745 -24.35 30.51 -48.03
N VAL A 746 -24.84 30.89 -46.85
CA VAL A 746 -24.03 31.03 -45.63
C VAL A 746 -24.75 30.39 -44.44
N ILE A 747 -23.98 29.71 -43.59
CA ILE A 747 -24.43 29.23 -42.28
C ILE A 747 -23.68 30.02 -41.19
N ASN A 748 -24.44 30.65 -40.30
CA ASN A 748 -23.94 31.30 -39.10
C ASN A 748 -24.15 30.39 -37.88
N LEU A 749 -23.05 30.05 -37.20
CA LEU A 749 -23.03 29.29 -35.94
C LEU A 749 -22.48 30.16 -34.83
N SER A 750 -23.35 30.99 -34.24
CA SER A 750 -23.06 31.83 -33.06
C SER A 750 -23.14 31.05 -31.75
N LEU A 751 -22.65 29.81 -31.77
CA LEU A 751 -22.73 28.84 -30.68
C LEU A 751 -21.42 28.08 -30.55
N GLY A 752 -21.20 27.46 -29.40
CA GLY A 752 -19.99 26.68 -29.17
C GLY A 752 -20.06 25.90 -27.87
N GLY A 753 -19.24 24.85 -27.79
CA GLY A 753 -19.16 23.95 -26.66
C GLY A 753 -19.06 22.48 -27.08
N GLY A 754 -19.13 21.61 -26.08
CA GLY A 754 -18.97 20.17 -26.25
C GLY A 754 -17.53 19.76 -26.61
N VAL A 755 -17.34 18.47 -26.85
CA VAL A 755 -16.05 17.89 -27.27
C VAL A 755 -15.98 17.82 -28.80
N ASN A 756 -14.77 17.90 -29.36
CA ASN A 756 -14.54 17.66 -30.78
C ASN A 756 -15.14 16.32 -31.20
N SER A 757 -15.87 16.31 -32.31
CA SER A 757 -16.50 15.09 -32.83
C SER A 757 -16.34 15.02 -34.36
N GLN A 758 -16.03 13.82 -34.85
CA GLN A 758 -15.91 13.57 -36.29
C GLN A 758 -17.23 13.86 -37.01
N ALA A 759 -18.38 13.63 -36.36
CA ALA A 759 -19.69 13.88 -36.95
C ALA A 759 -19.94 15.38 -37.18
N MET A 760 -19.47 16.24 -36.26
CA MET A 760 -19.53 17.70 -36.43
C MET A 760 -18.63 18.13 -37.59
N GLN A 761 -17.38 17.66 -37.62
CA GLN A 761 -16.44 17.95 -38.70
C GLN A 761 -17.01 17.54 -40.06
N ASN A 762 -17.62 16.35 -40.15
CA ASN A 762 -18.23 15.85 -41.37
C ASN A 762 -19.43 16.69 -41.82
N ALA A 763 -20.25 17.19 -40.88
CA ALA A 763 -21.38 18.05 -41.21
C ALA A 763 -20.93 19.39 -41.79
N ILE A 764 -19.89 20.00 -41.18
CA ILE A 764 -19.29 21.25 -41.66
C ILE A 764 -18.64 21.04 -43.02
N ALA A 765 -17.85 19.98 -43.18
CA ALA A 765 -17.23 19.62 -44.45
C ALA A 765 -18.28 19.38 -45.54
N ASN A 766 -19.38 18.69 -45.22
CA ASN A 766 -20.48 18.44 -46.14
C ASN A 766 -21.16 19.75 -46.58
N ALA A 767 -21.39 20.69 -45.65
CA ALA A 767 -21.94 22.00 -45.97
C ALA A 767 -21.01 22.77 -46.94
N SER A 768 -19.70 22.83 -46.65
CA SER A 768 -18.73 23.47 -47.54
C SER A 768 -18.64 22.80 -48.92
N ASN A 769 -18.71 21.47 -48.98
CA ASN A 769 -18.73 20.72 -50.25
C ASN A 769 -20.00 20.96 -51.07
N LEU A 770 -21.10 21.34 -50.43
CA LEU A 770 -22.34 21.77 -51.09
C LEU A 770 -22.31 23.25 -51.51
N GLY A 771 -21.18 23.95 -51.32
CA GLY A 771 -21.01 25.35 -51.69
C GLY A 771 -21.42 26.34 -50.60
N VAL A 772 -21.67 25.88 -49.37
CA VAL A 772 -22.14 26.74 -48.28
C VAL A 772 -20.97 27.25 -47.43
N THR A 773 -20.88 28.56 -47.24
CA THR A 773 -19.86 29.15 -46.37
C THR A 773 -20.28 29.02 -44.90
N VAL A 774 -19.45 28.38 -44.07
CA VAL A 774 -19.76 28.16 -42.64
C VAL A 774 -18.92 29.08 -41.76
N VAL A 775 -19.58 29.91 -40.96
CA VAL A 775 -18.94 30.92 -40.08
C VAL A 775 -19.28 30.59 -38.62
N MET A 776 -18.27 30.54 -37.76
CA MET A 776 -18.38 29.96 -36.42
C MET A 776 -17.75 30.84 -35.34
N ALA A 777 -18.45 31.02 -34.21
CA ALA A 777 -17.95 31.78 -33.07
C ALA A 777 -16.77 31.08 -32.39
N ALA A 778 -15.67 31.78 -32.14
CA ALA A 778 -14.46 31.20 -31.54
C ALA A 778 -14.65 30.74 -30.08
N GLY A 779 -15.61 31.33 -29.36
CA GLY A 779 -15.91 31.05 -27.95
C GLY A 779 -15.45 32.17 -27.01
N ASN A 780 -16.02 32.18 -25.80
CA ASN A 780 -15.99 33.34 -24.88
C ASN A 780 -15.23 33.07 -23.57
N ASN A 781 -14.23 32.19 -23.57
CA ASN A 781 -13.52 31.78 -22.36
C ASN A 781 -12.09 32.33 -22.25
N GLY A 782 -11.63 33.14 -23.21
CA GLY A 782 -10.24 33.56 -23.29
C GLY A 782 -9.28 32.37 -23.40
N GLY A 783 -9.70 31.30 -24.06
CA GLY A 783 -8.90 30.10 -24.32
C GLY A 783 -7.85 30.33 -25.41
N ALA A 784 -6.75 29.57 -25.40
CA ALA A 784 -5.64 29.72 -26.34
C ALA A 784 -5.95 29.27 -27.79
N SER A 785 -7.13 28.70 -28.04
CA SER A 785 -7.61 28.26 -29.36
C SER A 785 -9.14 28.26 -29.38
N PRO A 786 -9.80 28.22 -30.55
CA PRO A 786 -11.26 28.22 -30.62
C PRO A 786 -11.89 26.95 -30.05
N ALA A 787 -13.11 27.08 -29.53
CA ALA A 787 -13.92 25.96 -29.11
C ALA A 787 -14.58 25.25 -30.31
N ASN A 788 -15.07 24.03 -30.11
CA ASN A 788 -15.92 23.36 -31.11
C ASN A 788 -17.27 24.13 -31.23
N PRO A 789 -17.81 24.36 -32.44
CA PRO A 789 -17.35 23.87 -33.74
C PRO A 789 -16.25 24.70 -34.42
N ALA A 790 -15.95 25.92 -33.98
CA ALA A 790 -14.98 26.80 -34.63
C ALA A 790 -13.56 26.22 -34.75
N SER A 791 -13.15 25.31 -33.87
CA SER A 791 -11.90 24.55 -33.99
C SER A 791 -11.76 23.77 -35.32
N ASN A 792 -12.86 23.49 -36.02
CA ASN A 792 -12.85 22.82 -37.33
C ASN A 792 -12.40 23.73 -38.48
N ALA A 793 -12.26 25.04 -38.26
CA ALA A 793 -11.78 26.02 -39.24
C ALA A 793 -10.32 25.78 -39.69
N ALA A 794 -9.61 24.83 -39.08
CA ALA A 794 -8.35 24.30 -39.61
C ALA A 794 -8.52 23.65 -40.99
N ASN A 795 -9.72 23.13 -41.30
CA ASN A 795 -10.00 22.41 -42.54
C ASN A 795 -11.18 23.00 -43.32
N TYR A 796 -12.24 23.42 -42.62
CA TYR A 796 -13.48 23.90 -43.26
C TYR A 796 -14.12 25.02 -42.46
N GLY A 797 -14.61 26.04 -43.17
CA GLY A 797 -15.27 27.21 -42.58
C GLY A 797 -14.28 28.24 -42.02
N LEU A 798 -14.83 29.19 -41.26
CA LEU A 798 -14.12 30.35 -40.72
C LEU A 798 -14.48 30.57 -39.24
N ALA A 799 -13.47 30.60 -38.38
CA ALA A 799 -13.62 30.96 -36.97
C ALA A 799 -13.57 32.48 -36.78
N VAL A 800 -14.38 32.99 -35.85
CA VAL A 800 -14.52 34.45 -35.63
C VAL A 800 -14.29 34.83 -34.17
N GLY A 801 -13.27 35.66 -33.96
CA GLY A 801 -12.98 36.33 -32.69
C GLY A 801 -13.71 37.66 -32.53
N ALA A 802 -13.80 38.14 -31.29
CA ALA A 802 -14.47 39.41 -30.96
C ALA A 802 -13.46 40.52 -30.67
N VAL A 803 -13.66 41.68 -31.30
CA VAL A 803 -12.97 42.93 -30.96
C VAL A 803 -13.93 43.96 -30.38
N ASN A 804 -13.38 44.93 -29.66
CA ASN A 804 -14.12 46.10 -29.18
C ASN A 804 -14.11 47.26 -30.19
N GLN A 805 -14.71 48.38 -29.81
CA GLN A 805 -14.80 49.58 -30.66
C GLN A 805 -13.45 50.14 -31.12
N SER A 806 -12.39 49.91 -30.34
CA SER A 806 -11.03 50.32 -30.69
C SER A 806 -10.29 49.31 -31.58
N GLY A 807 -10.95 48.23 -32.02
CA GLY A 807 -10.33 47.16 -32.81
C GLY A 807 -9.45 46.20 -32.00
N ASN A 808 -9.44 46.32 -30.66
CA ASN A 808 -8.66 45.44 -29.81
C ASN A 808 -9.41 44.14 -29.53
N LEU A 809 -8.71 43.00 -29.60
CA LEU A 809 -9.26 41.69 -29.22
C LEU A 809 -9.78 41.71 -27.77
N THR A 810 -11.00 41.24 -27.55
CA THR A 810 -11.61 41.26 -26.21
C THR A 810 -11.01 40.16 -25.33
N GLY A 811 -10.93 40.42 -24.02
CA GLY A 811 -10.33 39.46 -23.08
C GLY A 811 -11.07 38.12 -22.98
N PHE A 812 -12.36 38.09 -23.36
CA PHE A 812 -13.15 36.85 -23.40
C PHE A 812 -13.00 36.09 -24.72
N SER A 813 -12.55 36.70 -25.81
CA SER A 813 -12.42 36.00 -27.09
C SER A 813 -11.39 34.89 -26.96
N ASN A 814 -11.78 33.66 -27.30
CA ASN A 814 -10.80 32.60 -27.55
C ASN A 814 -9.88 33.03 -28.69
N ARG A 815 -8.60 32.66 -28.61
CA ARG A 815 -7.54 33.06 -29.53
C ARG A 815 -7.56 32.15 -30.76
N SER A 816 -6.88 32.55 -31.83
CA SER A 816 -6.78 31.73 -33.04
C SER A 816 -6.00 30.43 -32.80
N GLY A 817 -4.93 30.48 -32.00
CA GLY A 817 -3.98 29.37 -31.91
C GLY A 817 -3.29 29.12 -33.27
N PRO A 818 -2.59 27.99 -33.43
CA PRO A 818 -1.81 27.75 -34.65
C PRO A 818 -2.69 27.25 -35.82
N SER A 819 -2.58 27.93 -36.96
CA SER A 819 -2.91 27.41 -38.30
C SER A 819 -4.37 27.04 -38.55
N ILE A 820 -5.27 28.01 -38.38
CA ILE A 820 -6.69 27.87 -38.72
C ILE A 820 -7.19 29.10 -39.50
N ASN A 821 -8.28 28.95 -40.27
CA ASN A 821 -8.96 30.10 -40.86
C ASN A 821 -9.65 30.89 -39.73
N TYR A 822 -9.06 32.03 -39.36
CA TYR A 822 -9.54 32.84 -38.25
C TYR A 822 -9.43 34.32 -38.56
N VAL A 823 -10.52 35.05 -38.36
CA VAL A 823 -10.57 36.52 -38.42
C VAL A 823 -11.24 37.06 -37.16
N THR A 824 -11.20 38.37 -36.97
CA THR A 824 -11.97 39.05 -35.92
C THR A 824 -13.00 39.99 -36.51
N ALA A 825 -14.04 40.24 -35.72
CA ALA A 825 -15.09 41.21 -36.03
C ALA A 825 -15.63 41.85 -34.74
N PRO A 826 -16.34 42.99 -34.83
CA PRO A 826 -16.96 43.67 -33.69
C PRO A 826 -17.84 42.75 -32.85
N GLY A 827 -17.54 42.59 -31.55
CA GLY A 827 -18.27 41.68 -30.67
C GLY A 827 -18.44 42.14 -29.23
N GLU A 828 -18.03 43.36 -28.87
CA GLU A 828 -18.27 43.93 -27.54
C GLU A 828 -19.19 45.14 -27.63
N GLY A 829 -20.29 45.14 -26.89
CA GLY A 829 -21.22 46.28 -26.86
C GLY A 829 -22.00 46.45 -28.16
N ILE A 830 -22.47 45.34 -28.74
CA ILE A 830 -23.21 45.33 -30.01
C ILE A 830 -24.72 45.42 -29.75
N LYS A 831 -25.33 46.52 -30.18
CA LYS A 831 -26.78 46.73 -30.15
C LYS A 831 -27.44 46.02 -31.33
N SER A 832 -28.48 45.23 -31.08
CA SER A 832 -29.27 44.57 -32.12
C SER A 832 -30.69 44.26 -31.62
N ALA A 833 -31.54 43.76 -32.52
CA ALA A 833 -32.92 43.37 -32.21
C ALA A 833 -32.96 42.21 -31.20
N ILE A 834 -34.03 42.10 -30.44
CA ILE A 834 -34.33 40.94 -29.59
C ILE A 834 -35.79 40.56 -29.76
N ALA A 835 -36.14 39.33 -29.38
CA ALA A 835 -37.53 38.89 -29.44
C ALA A 835 -38.40 39.73 -28.51
N GLY A 836 -39.58 40.14 -28.97
CA GLY A 836 -40.45 41.04 -28.21
C GLY A 836 -41.85 41.13 -28.78
N ASN A 837 -42.84 41.38 -27.91
CA ASN A 837 -44.25 41.41 -28.31
C ASN A 837 -44.64 42.65 -29.16
N ASP A 838 -43.76 43.63 -29.31
CA ASP A 838 -44.02 44.88 -30.03
C ASP A 838 -43.35 44.97 -31.42
N GLY A 839 -42.49 44.00 -31.75
CA GLY A 839 -41.75 43.93 -33.02
C GLY A 839 -40.65 44.98 -33.18
N TYR A 840 -40.25 45.67 -32.10
CA TYR A 840 -39.28 46.77 -32.11
C TYR A 840 -38.37 46.77 -30.86
N SER A 841 -38.06 45.60 -30.32
CA SER A 841 -37.27 45.47 -29.09
C SER A 841 -35.77 45.33 -29.44
N TYR A 842 -34.90 46.05 -28.71
CA TYR A 842 -33.45 46.06 -28.96
C TYR A 842 -32.65 45.98 -27.65
N GLU A 843 -31.52 45.29 -27.67
CA GLU A 843 -30.59 45.18 -26.54
C GLU A 843 -29.12 45.10 -26.99
N THR A 844 -28.21 45.36 -26.07
CA THR A 844 -26.76 45.35 -26.32
C THR A 844 -26.12 44.10 -25.71
N TYR A 845 -25.53 43.24 -26.54
CA TYR A 845 -24.81 42.03 -26.12
C TYR A 845 -23.32 42.07 -26.47
N SER A 846 -22.55 41.23 -25.79
CA SER A 846 -21.11 41.04 -26.02
C SER A 846 -20.78 39.56 -26.11
N GLY A 847 -20.01 39.17 -27.13
CA GLY A 847 -19.56 37.81 -27.36
C GLY A 847 -19.01 37.61 -28.77
N THR A 848 -18.24 36.54 -28.97
CA THR A 848 -17.89 36.04 -30.31
C THR A 848 -19.14 35.68 -31.13
N SER A 849 -20.25 35.37 -30.45
CA SER A 849 -21.58 35.22 -31.05
C SER A 849 -22.11 36.47 -31.76
N MET A 850 -21.70 37.68 -31.34
CA MET A 850 -22.06 38.94 -32.00
C MET A 850 -21.07 39.31 -33.11
N ALA A 851 -19.82 38.85 -33.03
CA ALA A 851 -18.81 39.05 -34.07
C ALA A 851 -19.07 38.19 -35.32
N THR A 852 -19.43 36.93 -35.12
CA THR A 852 -19.72 35.92 -36.16
C THR A 852 -20.73 36.42 -37.22
N PRO A 853 -21.89 37.01 -36.87
CA PRO A 853 -22.87 37.47 -37.85
C PRO A 853 -22.39 38.61 -38.76
N PHE A 854 -21.45 39.46 -38.34
CA PHE A 854 -20.86 40.46 -39.24
C PHE A 854 -20.07 39.80 -40.37
N VAL A 855 -19.31 38.74 -40.05
CA VAL A 855 -18.54 37.97 -41.03
C VAL A 855 -19.48 37.18 -41.95
N ALA A 856 -20.56 36.60 -41.40
CA ALA A 856 -21.59 35.94 -42.20
C ALA A 856 -22.30 36.91 -43.16
N GLY A 857 -22.61 38.12 -42.71
CA GLY A 857 -23.15 39.19 -43.56
C GLY A 857 -22.18 39.62 -44.65
N LEU A 858 -20.88 39.77 -44.36
CA LEU A 858 -19.89 40.07 -45.39
C LEU A 858 -19.74 38.96 -46.42
N ALA A 859 -19.80 37.69 -46.00
CA ALA A 859 -19.85 36.56 -46.94
C ALA A 859 -21.08 36.64 -47.85
N ALA A 860 -22.26 36.96 -47.30
CA ALA A 860 -23.48 37.15 -48.08
C ALA A 860 -23.38 38.31 -49.09
N LEU A 861 -22.76 39.44 -48.70
CA LEU A 861 -22.48 40.55 -49.62
C LEU A 861 -21.59 40.14 -50.79
N LEU A 862 -20.53 39.37 -50.54
CA LEU A 862 -19.63 38.88 -51.59
C LEU A 862 -20.37 37.96 -52.57
N ILE A 863 -21.27 37.11 -52.07
CA ILE A 863 -22.06 36.16 -52.88
C ILE A 863 -23.14 36.89 -53.70
N ASP A 864 -23.80 37.90 -53.15
CA ASP A 864 -24.76 38.77 -53.88
C ASP A 864 -24.11 39.33 -55.16
N TYR A 865 -22.88 39.83 -55.03
CA TYR A 865 -22.17 40.40 -56.17
C TYR A 865 -21.58 39.34 -57.11
N ASP A 866 -21.04 38.23 -56.58
CA ASP A 866 -20.46 37.14 -57.37
C ASP A 866 -20.88 35.76 -56.86
N THR A 867 -22.02 35.30 -57.37
CA THR A 867 -22.61 33.98 -57.07
C THR A 867 -21.74 32.79 -57.49
N SER A 868 -20.62 32.99 -58.18
CA SER A 868 -19.69 31.92 -58.56
C SER A 868 -18.61 31.63 -57.51
N LEU A 869 -18.52 32.47 -56.48
CA LEU A 869 -17.57 32.31 -55.39
C LEU A 869 -17.82 31.02 -54.60
N THR A 870 -16.79 30.20 -54.49
CA THR A 870 -16.78 29.02 -53.62
C THR A 870 -16.51 29.40 -52.16
N PRO A 871 -16.90 28.57 -51.18
CA PRO A 871 -16.59 28.81 -49.76
C PRO A 871 -15.11 29.07 -49.50
N ASP A 872 -14.21 28.29 -50.11
CA ASP A 872 -12.76 28.47 -49.92
C ASP A 872 -12.26 29.81 -50.48
N GLN A 873 -12.83 30.29 -51.59
CA GLN A 873 -12.50 31.61 -52.14
C GLN A 873 -12.99 32.73 -51.23
N ILE A 874 -14.19 32.60 -50.65
CA ILE A 874 -14.73 33.58 -49.69
C ILE A 874 -13.84 33.62 -48.46
N VAL A 875 -13.52 32.46 -47.86
CA VAL A 875 -12.61 32.38 -46.70
C VAL A 875 -11.23 32.96 -47.04
N SER A 876 -10.70 32.66 -48.22
CA SER A 876 -9.41 33.20 -48.68
C SER A 876 -9.45 34.72 -48.84
N LEU A 877 -10.52 35.28 -49.39
CA LEU A 877 -10.70 36.73 -49.51
C LEU A 877 -10.72 37.37 -48.13
N LEU A 878 -11.62 36.91 -47.25
CA LEU A 878 -11.79 37.45 -45.91
C LEU A 878 -10.51 37.41 -45.07
N THR A 879 -9.77 36.31 -45.13
CA THR A 879 -8.49 36.16 -44.40
C THR A 879 -7.36 36.99 -45.00
N SER A 880 -7.30 37.11 -46.33
CA SER A 880 -6.20 37.80 -47.01
C SER A 880 -6.40 39.31 -47.21
N THR A 881 -7.54 39.85 -46.76
CA THR A 881 -7.82 41.29 -46.69
C THR A 881 -8.14 41.77 -45.28
N ALA A 882 -8.04 40.89 -44.28
CA ALA A 882 -8.13 41.28 -42.88
C ALA A 882 -6.84 42.02 -42.44
N ASP A 883 -7.01 42.99 -41.55
CA ASP A 883 -5.91 43.79 -41.01
C ASP A 883 -5.49 43.25 -39.66
N ASN A 884 -4.35 42.56 -39.63
CA ASN A 884 -3.68 42.16 -38.41
C ASN A 884 -2.78 43.31 -37.94
N SER A 885 -2.88 43.70 -36.66
CA SER A 885 -2.26 44.93 -36.12
C SER A 885 -0.71 44.92 -36.08
N THR A 886 -0.03 44.08 -36.85
CA THR A 886 1.43 43.99 -36.91
C THR A 886 2.08 44.95 -37.92
N SER A 887 1.30 45.73 -38.67
CA SER A 887 1.80 46.91 -39.39
C SER A 887 1.57 48.18 -38.56
N SER A 888 2.23 48.28 -37.41
CA SER A 888 2.54 49.58 -36.81
C SER A 888 3.63 50.27 -37.65
N GLY A 889 3.26 50.70 -38.85
CA GLY A 889 3.81 51.92 -39.42
C GLY A 889 3.05 53.07 -38.76
N THR A 890 3.69 53.72 -37.79
CA THR A 890 3.28 54.97 -37.14
C THR A 890 2.07 55.66 -37.77
N SER A 891 0.95 55.66 -37.05
CA SER A 891 -0.09 56.69 -37.22
C SER A 891 0.48 58.03 -36.75
N GLU A 892 1.38 58.62 -37.54
CA GLU A 892 1.52 60.07 -37.55
C GLU A 892 0.57 60.63 -38.59
N ASN A 893 -0.43 61.34 -38.07
CA ASN A 893 -1.16 62.45 -38.70
C ASN A 893 -1.16 62.49 -40.23
N ALA A 894 -2.34 62.25 -40.79
CA ALA A 894 -2.74 62.78 -42.08
C ALA A 894 -2.26 64.23 -42.25
N ASN A 895 -1.26 64.45 -43.10
CA ASN A 895 -0.99 65.65 -43.91
C ASN A 895 0.40 65.56 -44.57
N ASN A 896 0.54 64.81 -45.68
CA ASN A 896 1.15 65.35 -46.90
C ASN A 896 1.11 64.32 -48.04
N TYR A 897 0.71 64.81 -49.22
CA TYR A 897 1.13 64.28 -50.50
C TYR A 897 2.66 64.15 -50.55
N ASP A 898 3.19 62.97 -50.82
CA ASP A 898 3.96 62.76 -52.05
C ASP A 898 4.05 61.26 -52.38
N GLY A 899 3.90 60.95 -53.65
CA GLY A 899 3.86 59.57 -54.13
C GLY A 899 5.21 58.87 -53.95
N ILE A 900 5.15 57.54 -53.81
CA ILE A 900 5.93 56.58 -54.60
C ILE A 900 5.48 55.16 -54.20
N THR A 901 5.05 54.45 -55.22
CA THR A 901 4.79 53.01 -55.30
C THR A 901 5.87 52.15 -54.61
N ASN A 902 5.48 51.14 -53.84
CA ASN A 902 6.38 50.02 -53.50
C ASN A 902 5.76 48.67 -53.85
N ALA A 903 5.97 48.32 -55.11
CA ALA A 903 6.22 46.95 -55.52
C ALA A 903 7.53 46.47 -54.87
N ARG A 904 7.52 45.25 -54.32
CA ARG A 904 8.64 44.35 -54.03
C ARG A 904 10.04 44.94 -54.27
N SER A 905 10.75 45.26 -53.19
CA SER A 905 12.17 45.63 -53.23
C SER A 905 13.03 44.41 -53.61
N LEU A 906 13.35 44.29 -54.89
CA LEU A 906 14.50 43.55 -55.40
C LEU A 906 15.77 44.36 -55.10
N ILE A 907 16.75 43.74 -54.44
CA ILE A 907 18.09 44.31 -54.25
C ILE A 907 18.80 44.28 -55.60
N THR A 908 19.28 45.43 -56.09
CA THR A 908 20.08 45.54 -57.32
C THR A 908 21.51 45.99 -56.98
N LEU A 909 22.46 45.78 -57.91
CA LEU A 909 23.87 46.17 -57.73
C LEU A 909 24.08 47.67 -57.44
N GLU A 910 23.09 48.53 -57.73
CA GLU A 910 23.20 49.98 -57.47
C GLU A 910 22.93 50.37 -56.01
N THR A 911 22.27 49.52 -55.21
CA THR A 911 21.94 49.83 -53.80
C THR A 911 22.98 49.32 -52.80
N LEU A 912 24.13 48.83 -53.27
CA LEU A 912 25.16 48.20 -52.42
C LEU A 912 26.06 49.19 -51.65
N ASN A 913 26.08 50.48 -52.04
CA ASN A 913 27.00 51.47 -51.46
C ASN A 913 26.48 52.17 -50.19
N ASP A 914 25.21 51.97 -49.81
CA ASP A 914 24.58 52.66 -48.67
C ASP A 914 24.40 51.76 -47.42
N PHE A 915 25.03 50.59 -47.38
CA PHE A 915 25.01 49.72 -46.19
C PHE A 915 25.91 50.28 -45.08
N THR A 916 25.35 50.49 -43.89
CA THR A 916 26.12 50.80 -42.68
C THR A 916 26.32 49.53 -41.85
N ASN A 917 27.33 49.50 -40.98
CA ASN A 917 27.62 48.31 -40.15
C ASN A 917 26.46 47.93 -39.20
N ASP A 918 25.52 48.84 -38.95
CA ASP A 918 24.33 48.59 -38.12
C ASP A 918 23.26 47.75 -38.85
N ASP A 919 23.32 47.67 -40.18
CA ASP A 919 22.40 46.89 -41.03
C ASP A 919 22.75 45.38 -41.11
N LEU A 920 23.82 44.94 -40.44
CA LEU A 920 24.33 43.56 -40.46
C LEU A 920 24.16 42.80 -39.12
N THR A 921 23.18 43.19 -38.30
CA THR A 921 23.00 42.61 -36.95
C THR A 921 22.22 41.30 -36.88
N ASN A 922 21.74 40.76 -38.02
CA ASN A 922 21.11 39.44 -38.12
C ASN A 922 21.91 38.49 -39.02
N PRO A 923 21.96 37.17 -38.72
CA PRO A 923 22.65 36.21 -39.56
C PRO A 923 21.97 36.09 -40.94
N LEU A 924 22.67 36.52 -41.98
CA LEU A 924 22.32 36.27 -43.38
C LEU A 924 22.47 34.77 -43.68
N ILE A 925 21.37 34.02 -43.66
CA ILE A 925 21.31 32.69 -44.26
C ILE A 925 20.63 32.82 -45.62
N GLY A 926 21.45 33.00 -46.66
CA GLY A 926 21.03 32.95 -48.05
C GLY A 926 22.13 32.31 -48.89
N ILE A 927 21.78 31.27 -49.65
CA ILE A 927 22.68 30.63 -50.61
C ILE A 927 22.91 31.60 -51.77
N PHE A 928 24.10 32.17 -51.88
CA PHE A 928 24.53 32.88 -53.08
C PHE A 928 25.07 31.88 -54.11
N GLY A 929 24.25 31.55 -55.10
CA GLY A 929 24.71 30.93 -56.34
C GLY A 929 24.91 32.00 -57.40
N GLY A 930 26.16 32.32 -57.74
CA GLY A 930 26.50 33.25 -58.82
C GLY A 930 27.96 33.09 -59.27
N ASP A 931 28.16 33.00 -60.60
CA ASP A 931 29.47 32.90 -61.25
C ASP A 931 30.29 34.18 -61.01
N ALA A 932 31.54 34.01 -60.60
CA ALA A 932 32.50 35.06 -60.30
C ALA A 932 33.06 35.72 -61.57
N THR A 933 32.25 36.39 -62.39
CA THR A 933 32.76 37.28 -63.45
C THR A 933 31.82 38.43 -63.84
N SER A 934 31.65 39.43 -62.98
CA SER A 934 31.57 40.85 -63.40
C SER A 934 31.45 41.74 -62.17
N ARG A 935 32.31 42.77 -62.13
CA ARG A 935 32.50 43.72 -61.02
C ARG A 935 31.24 44.45 -60.59
#